data_AF-A0A2M7A436-F1
#
_entry.id   AF-A0A2M7A436-F1
#
_cell.length_a   1.000
_cell.length_b   1.000
_cell.length_c   1.000
_cell.angle_alpha   90.00
_cell.angle_beta   90.00
_cell.angle_gamma   90.00
#
_symmetry.space_group_name_H-M   'P 1'
#
loop_
_entity.id
_entity.type
_entity.pdbx_description
1 polymer ?
#
loop_
_entity_poly.entity_id
_entity_poly.type
_entity_poly.pdbx_seq_one_letter_code
_entity_poly.pdbx_strand_id
1 'polypeptide(L)'
;MTANLLSFYEQLLLYENYRDELKGYLIEKPLWAFIGSKVSGAGVNSDVLKVVLFLKKAVEDKKFLEGIITKILNGKSGLLDQEGNDIFKDRFHYVRKNGYKINEIYRRLFNTNGGTLSLCELKSADGEIGLKIGEADYFGVINIGDVSSFKKLLVKTLFEEKTDSFTPSLFERINENNSNINILIGAKKFIEGWDSWRVCSMGLINMGKGEGPQIIQLFGRGVRLKGRELSLKRSDENKYQVKSLETLNIFGLNADYINSFLETIRKEEVEYEELRLPILRLDETKWKKLYALKTDKDFDFANHFIEFEVDENLLRTIRIDIRPRVKLAHGLESAEAETEAERIYLGEYIDLLNWDNIYHKILNYKISRGFSNLRLCKDGLPEIIRSHNYKVYAFPEQVCPQRYLDLNNLEEIILVMLRSYIDKFYTYKLRQTETKQMQFSFMVKEDDNLTYDQYTLKIEIPKDRKERQKRKREIEKIKKLLKQVDKLYQKDFDEIPTLHFDRHLYTPLVVYDKHKEFIKSGPGKLNDGETRFIKGLRDYLKKSKVNDREVFLLRNLSRRGIKFFQTSGFYPDFIMWIKHPVPSGHPSKRGELQTVVFIDPKGIRNLGNFNDEKIQLHKTIKEIENEIEFDKEPSKPRLESLILSVSNYDDIKKTFGEGNIPKHEFEKRHILFMEDEDLMDKIFKNIVYLN
;
A
#
# COMPACT_ATOMS: atom_id res chain seq x y z
N MET A 1 -6.39 2.93 -20.94
CA MET A 1 -6.16 4.12 -21.78
C MET A 1 -7.37 4.49 -22.62
N THR A 2 -8.01 3.55 -23.35
CA THR A 2 -9.24 3.84 -24.12
C THR A 2 -10.39 4.40 -23.29
N ALA A 3 -10.59 3.93 -22.05
CA ALA A 3 -11.60 4.51 -21.16
C ALA A 3 -11.31 5.99 -20.80
N ASN A 4 -10.03 6.36 -20.70
CA ASN A 4 -9.61 7.74 -20.47
C ASN A 4 -9.88 8.60 -21.71
N LEU A 5 -9.58 8.09 -22.90
CA LEU A 5 -9.94 8.70 -24.17
C LEU A 5 -11.45 8.99 -24.23
N LEU A 6 -12.28 8.00 -23.87
CA LEU A 6 -13.73 8.12 -23.88
C LEU A 6 -14.24 9.14 -22.85
N SER A 7 -13.62 9.20 -21.67
CA SER A 7 -13.92 10.18 -20.63
C SER A 7 -13.62 11.61 -21.09
N PHE A 8 -12.47 11.79 -21.73
CA PHE A 8 -12.07 13.07 -22.32
C PHE A 8 -13.01 13.48 -23.46
N TYR A 9 -13.35 12.54 -24.35
CA TYR A 9 -14.30 12.79 -25.44
C TYR A 9 -15.67 13.23 -24.94
N GLU A 10 -16.19 12.59 -23.88
CA GLU A 10 -17.45 13.00 -23.26
C GLU A 10 -17.37 14.42 -22.68
N GLN A 11 -16.29 14.77 -21.96
CA GLN A 11 -16.10 16.13 -21.46
C GLN A 11 -16.00 17.15 -22.59
N LEU A 12 -15.32 16.83 -23.69
CA LEU A 12 -15.24 17.69 -24.87
C LEU A 12 -16.60 17.90 -25.55
N LEU A 13 -17.42 16.84 -25.65
CA LEU A 13 -18.80 16.93 -26.13
C LEU A 13 -19.65 17.87 -25.28
N LEU A 14 -19.59 17.72 -23.96
CA LEU A 14 -20.35 18.55 -23.03
C LEU A 14 -19.92 20.02 -23.12
N TYR A 15 -18.61 20.27 -23.21
CA TYR A 15 -18.09 21.63 -23.36
C TYR A 15 -18.61 22.31 -24.63
N GLU A 16 -18.56 21.62 -25.76
CA GLU A 16 -19.00 22.17 -27.05
C GLU A 16 -20.52 22.36 -27.13
N ASN A 17 -21.30 21.40 -26.65
CA ASN A 17 -22.76 21.43 -26.78
C ASN A 17 -23.44 22.38 -25.79
N TYR A 18 -22.78 22.71 -24.66
CA TYR A 18 -23.36 23.55 -23.59
C TYR A 18 -22.59 24.86 -23.36
N ARG A 19 -21.78 25.34 -24.32
CA ARG A 19 -20.92 26.53 -24.16
C ARG A 19 -21.63 27.74 -23.53
N ASP A 20 -22.85 28.05 -23.95
CA ASP A 20 -23.58 29.21 -23.46
C ASP A 20 -23.97 29.09 -21.98
N GLU A 21 -24.39 27.89 -21.55
CA GLU A 21 -24.69 27.62 -20.13
C GLU A 21 -23.43 27.65 -19.25
N LEU A 22 -22.27 27.32 -19.82
CA LEU A 22 -21.00 27.20 -19.09
C LEU A 22 -20.28 28.53 -18.90
N LYS A 23 -20.67 29.61 -19.61
CA LYS A 23 -20.03 30.94 -19.51
C LYS A 23 -19.90 31.44 -18.08
N GLY A 24 -20.93 31.24 -17.25
CA GLY A 24 -20.93 31.66 -15.84
C GLY A 24 -19.96 30.90 -14.95
N TYR A 25 -19.52 29.70 -15.35
CA TYR A 25 -18.64 28.81 -14.58
C TYR A 25 -17.16 28.96 -14.96
N LEU A 26 -16.87 29.73 -16.02
CA LEU A 26 -15.51 29.98 -16.50
C LEU A 26 -14.74 28.69 -16.83
N ILE A 27 -15.44 27.69 -17.37
CA ILE A 27 -14.84 26.42 -17.78
C ILE A 27 -14.06 26.62 -19.08
N GLU A 28 -12.80 26.21 -19.08
CA GLU A 28 -11.93 26.26 -20.25
C GLU A 28 -12.11 25.05 -21.16
N LYS A 29 -11.65 25.15 -22.42
CA LYS A 29 -11.65 24.04 -23.36
C LYS A 29 -10.88 22.83 -22.77
N PRO A 30 -11.48 21.64 -22.68
CA PRO A 30 -10.83 20.43 -22.17
C PRO A 30 -9.42 20.16 -22.73
N LEU A 31 -8.55 19.63 -21.86
CA LEU A 31 -7.22 19.12 -22.18
C LEU A 31 -6.97 17.77 -21.49
N TRP A 32 -6.41 16.83 -22.24
CA TRP A 32 -6.06 15.50 -21.75
C TRP A 32 -4.55 15.40 -21.48
N ALA A 33 -4.17 15.17 -20.22
CA ALA A 33 -2.77 15.08 -19.83
C ALA A 33 -2.33 13.64 -19.52
N PHE A 34 -1.16 13.24 -20.00
CA PHE A 34 -0.48 12.00 -19.64
C PHE A 34 0.83 12.29 -18.92
N ILE A 35 1.02 11.63 -17.78
CA ILE A 35 2.19 11.85 -16.93
C ILE A 35 2.81 10.50 -16.59
N GLY A 36 4.04 10.34 -17.05
CA GLY A 36 4.90 9.19 -16.81
C GLY A 36 6.10 9.55 -15.93
N SER A 37 6.66 8.54 -15.26
CA SER A 37 7.80 8.71 -14.36
C SER A 37 9.12 8.60 -15.13
N LYS A 38 9.12 7.82 -16.23
CA LYS A 38 10.30 7.49 -17.02
C LYS A 38 10.19 7.97 -18.46
N VAL A 39 11.16 8.80 -18.87
CA VAL A 39 11.36 9.22 -20.27
C VAL A 39 12.15 8.15 -21.04
N SER A 40 13.17 7.57 -20.39
CA SER A 40 14.04 6.53 -20.95
C SER A 40 14.10 5.30 -20.02
N GLY A 41 14.14 4.10 -20.62
CA GLY A 41 14.25 2.81 -19.94
C GLY A 41 14.67 1.73 -20.94
N ALA A 42 15.26 0.62 -20.49
CA ALA A 42 15.61 -0.49 -21.38
C ALA A 42 14.32 -1.08 -22.00
N GLY A 43 14.24 -1.13 -23.34
CA GLY A 43 13.09 -1.68 -24.07
C GLY A 43 11.84 -0.78 -24.08
N VAL A 44 10.64 -1.37 -23.95
CA VAL A 44 9.33 -0.68 -23.96
C VAL A 44 9.01 -0.04 -22.59
N ASN A 45 10.00 0.12 -21.71
CA ASN A 45 9.81 0.60 -20.34
C ASN A 45 9.75 2.13 -20.19
N SER A 46 9.70 2.88 -21.30
CA SER A 46 9.37 4.32 -21.28
C SER A 46 7.86 4.52 -21.17
N ASP A 47 7.44 5.30 -20.18
CA ASP A 47 6.02 5.59 -19.96
C ASP A 47 5.44 6.45 -21.09
N VAL A 48 6.25 7.42 -21.57
CA VAL A 48 5.91 8.28 -22.70
C VAL A 48 5.74 7.44 -23.98
N LEU A 49 6.64 6.48 -24.22
CA LEU A 49 6.56 5.61 -25.40
C LEU A 49 5.28 4.76 -25.38
N LYS A 50 4.86 4.25 -24.21
CA LYS A 50 3.60 3.48 -24.09
C LYS A 50 2.39 4.30 -24.51
N VAL A 51 2.33 5.59 -24.14
CA VAL A 51 1.25 6.49 -24.57
C VAL A 51 1.30 6.69 -26.08
N VAL A 52 2.48 6.97 -26.64
CA VAL A 52 2.65 7.20 -28.07
C VAL A 52 2.27 5.97 -28.90
N LEU A 53 2.68 4.77 -28.46
CA LEU A 53 2.30 3.50 -29.11
C LEU A 53 0.79 3.24 -29.01
N PHE A 54 0.17 3.56 -27.87
CA PHE A 54 -1.28 3.51 -27.74
C PHE A 54 -1.97 4.47 -28.72
N LEU A 55 -1.52 5.72 -28.81
CA LEU A 55 -2.08 6.71 -29.74
C LEU A 55 -1.90 6.28 -31.20
N LYS A 56 -0.73 5.74 -31.57
CA LYS A 56 -0.49 5.19 -32.90
C LYS A 56 -1.52 4.12 -33.24
N LYS A 57 -1.67 3.12 -32.36
CA LYS A 57 -2.63 2.03 -32.55
C LYS A 57 -4.08 2.55 -32.59
N ALA A 58 -4.43 3.46 -31.69
CA ALA A 58 -5.78 4.03 -31.62
C ALA A 58 -6.14 4.87 -32.85
N VAL A 59 -5.16 5.51 -33.49
CA VAL A 59 -5.35 6.30 -34.70
C VAL A 59 -5.38 5.42 -35.95
N GLU A 60 -4.40 4.51 -36.09
CA GLU A 60 -4.18 3.74 -37.31
C GLU A 60 -5.15 2.55 -37.44
N ASP A 61 -5.66 2.01 -36.32
CA ASP A 61 -6.62 0.90 -36.32
C ASP A 61 -7.98 1.33 -35.72
N LYS A 62 -8.85 1.82 -36.61
CA LYS A 62 -10.22 2.22 -36.26
C LYS A 62 -11.03 1.09 -35.65
N LYS A 63 -10.89 -0.13 -36.18
CA LYS A 63 -11.65 -1.31 -35.71
C LYS A 63 -11.23 -1.69 -34.31
N PHE A 64 -9.94 -1.61 -34.00
CA PHE A 64 -9.43 -1.80 -32.64
C PHE A 64 -10.06 -0.80 -31.67
N LEU A 65 -10.03 0.51 -31.99
CA LEU A 65 -10.57 1.52 -31.09
C LEU A 65 -12.08 1.34 -30.87
N GLU A 66 -12.84 1.15 -31.96
CA GLU A 66 -14.29 0.94 -31.92
C GLU A 66 -14.69 -0.31 -31.15
N GLY A 67 -13.97 -1.42 -31.34
CA GLY A 67 -14.20 -2.67 -30.61
C GLY A 67 -13.99 -2.52 -29.11
N ILE A 68 -12.94 -1.80 -28.67
CA ILE A 68 -12.70 -1.56 -27.25
C ILE A 68 -13.73 -0.59 -26.65
N ILE A 69 -14.09 0.48 -27.36
CA ILE A 69 -15.14 1.41 -26.90
C ILE A 69 -16.47 0.66 -26.73
N THR A 70 -16.84 -0.18 -27.68
CA THR A 70 -18.06 -1.00 -27.61
C THR A 70 -18.04 -1.94 -26.40
N LYS A 71 -16.91 -2.58 -26.10
CA LYS A 71 -16.75 -3.42 -24.91
C LYS A 71 -16.95 -2.63 -23.61
N ILE A 72 -16.34 -1.45 -23.51
CA ILE A 72 -16.47 -0.56 -22.34
C ILE A 72 -17.94 -0.11 -22.16
N LEU A 73 -18.57 0.37 -23.22
CA LEU A 73 -19.97 0.81 -23.20
C LEU A 73 -20.95 -0.35 -22.99
N ASN A 74 -20.57 -1.60 -23.21
CA ASN A 74 -21.43 -2.75 -22.90
C ASN A 74 -21.14 -3.39 -21.53
N GLY A 75 -20.26 -2.79 -20.71
CA GLY A 75 -19.87 -3.36 -19.41
C GLY A 75 -19.11 -4.68 -19.53
N LYS A 76 -18.39 -4.87 -20.63
CA LYS A 76 -17.58 -6.05 -20.96
C LYS A 76 -16.12 -5.68 -21.17
N SER A 77 -15.63 -4.70 -20.42
CA SER A 77 -14.23 -4.25 -20.53
C SER A 77 -13.24 -5.29 -20.01
N GLY A 78 -13.70 -6.24 -19.19
CA GLY A 78 -12.86 -7.22 -18.50
C GLY A 78 -12.16 -6.66 -17.26
N LEU A 79 -12.46 -5.43 -16.87
CA LEU A 79 -11.95 -4.78 -15.66
C LEU A 79 -13.05 -4.77 -14.59
N LEU A 80 -12.99 -5.74 -13.69
CA LEU A 80 -14.01 -5.96 -12.68
C LEU A 80 -13.55 -5.41 -11.31
N ASP A 81 -14.49 -4.82 -10.57
CA ASP A 81 -14.30 -4.45 -9.17
C ASP A 81 -14.34 -5.69 -8.25
N GLN A 82 -14.15 -5.48 -6.95
CA GLN A 82 -14.17 -6.55 -5.94
C GLN A 82 -15.53 -7.26 -5.82
N GLU A 83 -16.60 -6.64 -6.32
CA GLU A 83 -17.96 -7.18 -6.33
C GLU A 83 -18.29 -7.89 -7.66
N GLY A 84 -17.33 -7.94 -8.59
CA GLY A 84 -17.48 -8.59 -9.90
C GLY A 84 -18.18 -7.72 -10.95
N ASN A 85 -18.39 -6.43 -10.70
CA ASN A 85 -19.00 -5.53 -11.67
C ASN A 85 -17.94 -4.80 -12.51
N ASP A 86 -18.26 -4.48 -13.77
CA ASP A 86 -17.39 -3.64 -14.59
C ASP A 86 -17.25 -2.23 -14.00
N ILE A 87 -16.01 -1.77 -13.82
CA ILE A 87 -15.71 -0.47 -13.20
C ILE A 87 -16.24 0.75 -13.98
N PHE A 88 -16.66 0.56 -15.24
CA PHE A 88 -17.23 1.60 -16.09
C PHE A 88 -18.76 1.53 -16.22
N LYS A 89 -19.43 0.66 -15.45
CA LYS A 89 -20.89 0.46 -15.53
C LYS A 89 -21.68 1.77 -15.42
N ASP A 90 -21.31 2.62 -14.46
CA ASP A 90 -22.00 3.89 -14.16
C ASP A 90 -21.35 5.13 -14.82
N ARG A 91 -20.48 4.91 -15.81
CA ARG A 91 -19.70 5.97 -16.47
C ARG A 91 -20.16 6.21 -17.91
N PHE A 92 -19.78 7.35 -18.48
CA PHE A 92 -20.07 7.71 -19.88
C PHE A 92 -21.58 7.90 -20.15
N HIS A 93 -22.31 8.51 -19.21
CA HIS A 93 -23.77 8.61 -19.29
C HIS A 93 -24.25 9.37 -20.54
N TYR A 94 -23.57 10.46 -20.91
CA TYR A 94 -23.94 11.24 -22.10
C TYR A 94 -23.67 10.45 -23.38
N VAL A 95 -22.52 9.78 -23.47
CA VAL A 95 -22.18 8.95 -24.65
C VAL A 95 -23.09 7.72 -24.76
N ARG A 96 -23.42 7.05 -23.64
CA ARG A 96 -24.37 5.93 -23.62
C ARG A 96 -25.75 6.35 -24.09
N LYS A 97 -26.22 7.53 -23.66
CA LYS A 97 -27.55 8.04 -24.00
C LYS A 97 -27.67 8.50 -25.45
N ASN A 98 -26.66 9.19 -25.97
CA ASN A 98 -26.73 9.83 -27.29
C ASN A 98 -26.02 9.04 -28.41
N GLY A 99 -25.29 7.99 -28.05
CA GLY A 99 -24.42 7.25 -28.97
C GLY A 99 -23.12 8.01 -29.30
N TYR A 100 -22.27 7.37 -30.09
CA TYR A 100 -21.06 7.99 -30.63
C TYR A 100 -20.85 7.59 -32.09
N LYS A 101 -20.11 8.43 -32.82
CA LYS A 101 -19.58 8.10 -34.14
C LYS A 101 -18.06 8.15 -34.09
N ILE A 102 -17.39 7.08 -34.52
CA ILE A 102 -15.93 6.98 -34.45
C ILE A 102 -15.24 8.15 -35.17
N ASN A 103 -15.75 8.58 -36.32
CA ASN A 103 -15.19 9.71 -37.06
C ASN A 103 -15.31 11.04 -36.29
N GLU A 104 -16.34 11.22 -35.44
CA GLU A 104 -16.43 12.41 -34.60
C GLU A 104 -15.42 12.40 -33.47
N ILE A 105 -15.14 11.23 -32.88
CA ILE A 105 -14.05 11.08 -31.90
C ILE A 105 -12.74 11.49 -32.55
N TYR A 106 -12.45 10.95 -33.74
CA TYR A 106 -11.23 11.24 -34.48
C TYR A 106 -11.08 12.73 -34.79
N ARG A 107 -12.11 13.36 -35.36
CA ARG A 107 -12.08 14.79 -35.72
C ARG A 107 -11.84 15.68 -34.50
N ARG A 108 -12.49 15.39 -33.36
CA ARG A 108 -12.41 16.23 -32.16
C ARG A 108 -11.12 16.02 -31.37
N LEU A 109 -10.61 14.79 -31.29
CA LEU A 109 -9.42 14.47 -30.51
C LEU A 109 -8.14 14.68 -31.30
N PHE A 110 -8.14 14.31 -32.59
CA PHE A 110 -6.94 14.22 -33.41
C PHE A 110 -6.94 15.17 -34.62
N ASN A 111 -7.92 16.09 -34.70
CA ASN A 111 -8.06 17.10 -35.76
C ASN A 111 -8.25 16.54 -37.19
N THR A 112 -8.47 15.23 -37.36
CA THR A 112 -8.70 14.58 -38.67
C THR A 112 -9.53 13.31 -38.54
N ASN A 113 -10.00 12.74 -39.66
CA ASN A 113 -10.77 11.49 -39.70
C ASN A 113 -9.91 10.22 -39.84
N GLY A 114 -8.58 10.31 -39.87
CA GLY A 114 -7.67 9.17 -39.93
C GLY A 114 -6.38 9.46 -40.70
N GLY A 115 -5.43 8.53 -40.64
CA GLY A 115 -4.12 8.63 -41.28
C GLY A 115 -3.01 8.06 -40.39
N THR A 116 -1.76 8.30 -40.76
CA THR A 116 -0.58 7.83 -40.03
C THR A 116 -0.14 8.84 -38.98
N LEU A 117 0.15 8.38 -37.76
CA LEU A 117 0.66 9.25 -36.69
C LEU A 117 2.12 9.64 -36.97
N SER A 118 2.40 10.94 -37.03
CA SER A 118 3.75 11.50 -37.18
C SER A 118 4.18 12.25 -35.92
N LEU A 119 5.46 12.08 -35.55
CA LEU A 119 6.11 12.81 -34.47
C LEU A 119 7.09 13.82 -35.09
N CYS A 120 6.91 15.10 -34.77
CA CYS A 120 7.72 16.19 -35.31
C CYS A 120 8.47 16.90 -34.19
N GLU A 121 9.80 16.83 -34.18
CA GLU A 121 10.62 17.60 -33.23
C GLU A 121 10.56 19.09 -33.60
N LEU A 122 10.18 19.94 -32.63
CA LEU A 122 10.11 21.38 -32.84
C LEU A 122 11.47 22.01 -32.57
N LYS A 123 12.19 22.45 -33.61
CA LYS A 123 13.52 23.06 -33.43
C LYS A 123 13.49 24.40 -32.72
N SER A 124 12.35 25.10 -32.80
CA SER A 124 12.13 26.38 -32.15
C SER A 124 11.75 26.27 -30.67
N ALA A 125 11.60 25.06 -30.12
CA ALA A 125 11.22 24.84 -28.73
C ALA A 125 11.92 23.60 -28.14
N ASP A 126 12.86 23.83 -27.22
CA ASP A 126 13.67 22.74 -26.67
C ASP A 126 12.85 21.77 -25.80
N GLY A 127 13.03 20.48 -26.07
CA GLY A 127 12.32 19.41 -25.39
C GLY A 127 10.93 19.07 -25.94
N GLU A 128 10.48 19.72 -27.02
CA GLU A 128 9.13 19.54 -27.58
C GLU A 128 9.07 18.66 -28.83
N ILE A 129 8.09 17.77 -28.86
CA ILE A 129 7.73 16.96 -30.02
C ILE A 129 6.23 17.09 -30.27
N GLY A 130 5.86 17.65 -31.41
CA GLY A 130 4.48 17.76 -31.87
C GLY A 130 3.94 16.44 -32.40
N LEU A 131 2.65 16.20 -32.16
CA LEU A 131 1.88 15.05 -32.65
C LEU A 131 0.86 15.52 -33.69
N LYS A 132 0.97 14.99 -34.91
CA LYS A 132 0.00 15.25 -35.99
C LYS A 132 -0.31 13.99 -36.79
N ILE A 133 -1.41 14.01 -37.53
CA ILE A 133 -1.81 12.92 -38.43
C ILE A 133 -1.82 13.46 -39.85
N GLY A 134 -1.00 12.88 -40.73
CA GLY A 134 -0.82 13.39 -42.09
C GLY A 134 -0.44 14.88 -42.08
N GLU A 135 -1.17 15.68 -42.86
CA GLU A 135 -1.00 17.14 -42.96
C GLU A 135 -1.99 17.94 -42.10
N ALA A 136 -2.67 17.30 -41.15
CA ALA A 136 -3.55 18.00 -40.22
C ALA A 136 -2.75 18.81 -39.18
N ASP A 137 -3.44 19.74 -38.51
CA ASP A 137 -2.88 20.50 -37.39
C ASP A 137 -2.44 19.59 -36.24
N TYR A 138 -1.40 20.04 -35.52
CA TYR A 138 -0.96 19.38 -34.29
C TYR A 138 -2.12 19.24 -33.31
N PHE A 139 -2.38 18.01 -32.85
CA PHE A 139 -3.42 17.71 -31.86
C PHE A 139 -2.82 17.45 -30.47
N GLY A 140 -1.52 17.22 -30.39
CA GLY A 140 -0.83 16.94 -29.15
C GLY A 140 0.61 17.39 -29.13
N VAL A 141 1.17 17.50 -27.94
CA VAL A 141 2.58 17.84 -27.71
C VAL A 141 3.17 16.96 -26.62
N ILE A 142 4.38 16.48 -26.86
CA ILE A 142 5.22 15.82 -25.87
C ILE A 142 6.24 16.86 -25.39
N ASN A 143 6.36 17.06 -24.08
CA ASN A 143 7.42 17.89 -23.50
C ASN A 143 8.25 17.07 -22.50
N ILE A 144 9.52 16.84 -22.84
CA ILE A 144 10.44 15.98 -22.09
C ILE A 144 11.82 16.62 -21.99
N GLY A 145 12.60 16.22 -20.99
CA GLY A 145 13.97 16.72 -20.79
C GLY A 145 15.02 16.08 -21.70
N ASP A 146 14.79 14.85 -22.17
CA ASP A 146 15.77 14.09 -22.97
C ASP A 146 15.13 13.57 -24.26
N VAL A 147 15.03 14.46 -25.25
CA VAL A 147 14.51 14.14 -26.60
C VAL A 147 15.41 13.15 -27.32
N SER A 148 16.72 13.28 -27.17
CA SER A 148 17.71 12.43 -27.85
C SER A 148 17.56 10.95 -27.49
N SER A 149 17.44 10.63 -26.20
CA SER A 149 17.20 9.24 -25.77
C SER A 149 15.83 8.73 -26.20
N PHE A 150 14.80 9.59 -26.19
CA PHE A 150 13.47 9.21 -26.66
C PHE A 150 13.45 8.90 -28.16
N LYS A 151 14.15 9.68 -28.99
CA LYS A 151 14.28 9.42 -30.44
C LYS A 151 14.92 8.06 -30.72
N LYS A 152 15.97 7.68 -29.97
CA LYS A 152 16.58 6.34 -30.09
C LYS A 152 15.59 5.20 -29.81
N LEU A 153 14.58 5.44 -28.96
CA LEU A 153 13.50 4.47 -28.72
C LEU A 153 12.48 4.45 -29.87
N LEU A 154 12.16 5.62 -30.44
CA LEU A 154 11.24 5.73 -31.58
C LEU A 154 11.77 5.04 -32.85
N VAL A 155 13.08 5.12 -33.12
CA VAL A 155 13.71 4.42 -34.25
C VAL A 155 13.48 2.91 -34.18
N LYS A 156 13.52 2.32 -32.98
CA LYS A 156 13.26 0.89 -32.78
C LYS A 156 11.80 0.49 -33.02
N THR A 157 10.89 1.46 -33.14
CA THR A 157 9.43 1.23 -33.20
C THR A 157 8.79 1.72 -34.51
N LEU A 158 9.58 1.91 -35.57
CA LEU A 158 9.14 2.28 -36.93
C LEU A 158 8.35 3.61 -36.96
N PHE A 159 8.79 4.62 -36.21
CA PHE A 159 8.33 5.99 -36.41
C PHE A 159 9.23 6.73 -37.39
N GLU A 160 8.63 7.49 -38.31
CA GLU A 160 9.37 8.41 -39.16
C GLU A 160 9.81 9.61 -38.33
N GLU A 161 11.11 9.94 -38.40
CA GLU A 161 11.66 11.13 -37.78
C GLU A 161 11.38 12.35 -38.66
N LYS A 162 10.60 13.30 -38.15
CA LYS A 162 10.33 14.58 -38.82
C LYS A 162 10.77 15.73 -37.92
N THR A 163 11.24 16.80 -38.52
CA THR A 163 11.59 18.04 -37.81
C THR A 163 10.75 19.19 -38.36
N ASP A 164 10.34 20.09 -37.47
CA ASP A 164 9.63 21.32 -37.80
C ASP A 164 10.41 22.49 -37.22
N SER A 165 10.89 23.36 -38.09
CA SER A 165 11.67 24.55 -37.73
C SER A 165 10.86 25.83 -37.72
N PHE A 166 9.60 25.79 -38.16
CA PHE A 166 8.77 26.98 -38.33
C PHE A 166 7.78 27.15 -37.20
N THR A 167 7.26 26.04 -36.67
CA THR A 167 6.26 26.08 -35.60
C THR A 167 6.89 26.48 -34.27
N PRO A 168 6.40 27.56 -33.60
CA PRO A 168 6.84 27.92 -32.24
C PRO A 168 6.41 26.88 -31.19
N SER A 169 6.79 27.08 -29.92
CA SER A 169 6.35 26.19 -28.82
C SER A 169 4.84 25.93 -28.85
N LEU A 170 4.46 24.65 -28.90
CA LEU A 170 3.06 24.22 -28.76
C LEU A 170 2.66 24.18 -27.29
N PHE A 171 3.63 23.92 -26.42
CA PHE A 171 3.42 23.85 -24.98
C PHE A 171 3.10 25.21 -24.36
N GLU A 172 3.81 26.29 -24.73
CA GLU A 172 3.53 27.65 -24.22
C GLU A 172 2.13 28.13 -24.63
N ARG A 173 1.71 27.77 -25.85
CA ARG A 173 0.42 28.17 -26.44
C ARG A 173 -0.73 27.23 -26.09
N ILE A 174 -0.48 26.24 -25.22
CA ILE A 174 -1.51 25.25 -24.85
C ILE A 174 -2.68 25.87 -24.10
N ASN A 175 -2.50 27.02 -23.45
CA ASN A 175 -3.56 27.69 -22.69
C ASN A 175 -4.35 28.71 -23.52
N GLU A 176 -4.03 28.89 -24.80
CA GLU A 176 -4.76 29.81 -25.67
C GLU A 176 -6.18 29.29 -25.98
N ASN A 177 -7.16 30.19 -26.02
CA ASN A 177 -8.58 29.85 -26.23
C ASN A 177 -8.86 29.12 -27.56
N ASN A 178 -8.02 29.36 -28.58
CA ASN A 178 -8.07 28.76 -29.91
C ASN A 178 -7.04 27.63 -30.10
N SER A 179 -6.42 27.14 -29.02
CA SER A 179 -5.43 26.06 -29.12
C SER A 179 -6.05 24.78 -29.68
N ASN A 180 -5.42 24.23 -30.72
CA ASN A 180 -5.77 22.96 -31.35
C ASN A 180 -5.18 21.74 -30.61
N ILE A 181 -4.40 21.99 -29.55
CA ILE A 181 -3.80 20.96 -28.72
C ILE A 181 -4.84 20.42 -27.73
N ASN A 182 -5.10 19.12 -27.85
CA ASN A 182 -6.02 18.36 -27.02
C ASN A 182 -5.29 17.37 -26.10
N ILE A 183 -4.05 16.98 -26.43
CA ILE A 183 -3.28 15.99 -25.69
C ILE A 183 -1.92 16.56 -25.27
N LEU A 184 -1.62 16.50 -23.99
CA LEU A 184 -0.31 16.79 -23.42
C LEU A 184 0.31 15.51 -22.89
N ILE A 185 1.57 15.23 -23.25
CA ILE A 185 2.29 14.06 -22.75
C ILE A 185 3.63 14.47 -22.16
N GLY A 186 3.96 13.90 -21.01
CA GLY A 186 5.34 13.52 -20.76
C GLY A 186 5.64 13.27 -19.30
N ALA A 187 6.70 13.86 -18.76
CA ALA A 187 7.36 13.33 -17.56
C ALA A 187 7.74 14.38 -16.51
N LYS A 188 8.86 14.20 -15.79
CA LYS A 188 9.27 15.01 -14.63
C LYS A 188 9.33 16.52 -14.89
N LYS A 189 9.62 16.96 -16.12
CA LYS A 189 9.65 18.39 -16.51
C LYS A 189 8.31 19.12 -16.29
N PHE A 190 7.17 18.41 -16.29
CA PHE A 190 5.84 19.00 -16.01
C PHE A 190 5.61 19.38 -14.56
N ILE A 191 6.28 18.71 -13.63
CA ILE A 191 6.10 18.94 -12.20
C ILE A 191 6.62 20.33 -11.82
N GLU A 192 7.63 20.84 -12.53
CA GLU A 192 8.37 22.05 -12.13
C GLU A 192 7.87 23.35 -12.79
N GLY A 193 7.20 23.31 -13.96
CA GLY A 193 6.95 24.53 -14.76
C GLY A 193 5.61 24.67 -15.51
N TRP A 194 4.55 23.93 -15.16
CA TRP A 194 3.27 23.99 -15.90
C TRP A 194 2.05 24.32 -15.03
N ASP A 195 1.15 25.19 -15.52
CA ASP A 195 -0.16 25.53 -14.93
C ASP A 195 -1.20 25.62 -16.07
N SER A 196 -2.34 24.96 -15.92
CA SER A 196 -3.41 24.95 -16.92
C SER A 196 -4.79 24.69 -16.30
N TRP A 197 -5.74 25.57 -16.60
CA TRP A 197 -7.15 25.44 -16.23
C TRP A 197 -7.95 24.51 -17.16
N ARG A 198 -7.31 24.01 -18.23
CA ARG A 198 -7.96 23.19 -19.27
C ARG A 198 -8.06 21.72 -18.89
N VAL A 199 -7.22 21.26 -17.96
CA VAL A 199 -7.03 19.83 -17.68
C VAL A 199 -8.24 19.25 -16.99
N CYS A 200 -8.89 18.30 -17.64
CA CYS A 200 -10.10 17.65 -17.12
C CYS A 200 -9.96 16.12 -17.02
N SER A 201 -8.93 15.55 -17.66
CA SER A 201 -8.64 14.12 -17.62
C SER A 201 -7.14 13.86 -17.60
N MET A 202 -6.72 12.89 -16.77
CA MET A 202 -5.31 12.57 -16.53
C MET A 202 -5.03 11.08 -16.60
N GLY A 203 -4.00 10.69 -17.36
CA GLY A 203 -3.44 9.35 -17.39
C GLY A 203 -2.12 9.29 -16.62
N LEU A 204 -2.10 8.61 -15.48
CA LEU A 204 -0.89 8.39 -14.67
C LEU A 204 -0.32 7.01 -14.97
N ILE A 205 0.96 6.94 -15.35
CA ILE A 205 1.61 5.68 -15.72
C ILE A 205 2.77 5.40 -14.78
N ASN A 206 2.74 4.23 -14.13
CA ASN A 206 3.79 3.72 -13.22
C ASN A 206 4.16 4.71 -12.10
N MET A 207 3.17 5.44 -11.58
CA MET A 207 3.37 6.42 -10.50
C MET A 207 3.32 5.78 -9.12
N GLY A 208 4.49 5.69 -8.48
CA GLY A 208 4.67 5.11 -7.14
C GLY A 208 4.69 6.13 -6.01
N LYS A 209 4.77 5.64 -4.76
CA LYS A 209 4.79 6.48 -3.54
C LYS A 209 5.94 7.49 -3.48
N GLY A 210 7.10 7.17 -4.06
CA GLY A 210 8.28 8.05 -4.05
C GLY A 210 8.10 9.33 -4.87
N GLU A 211 7.27 9.31 -5.91
CA GLU A 211 6.96 10.48 -6.75
C GLU A 211 5.81 11.32 -6.14
N GLY A 212 5.34 10.97 -4.94
CA GLY A 212 4.14 11.51 -4.33
C GLY A 212 4.11 13.03 -4.13
N PRO A 213 5.13 13.65 -3.50
CA PRO A 213 5.17 15.10 -3.30
C PRO A 213 5.08 15.90 -4.62
N GLN A 214 5.71 15.39 -5.67
CA GLN A 214 5.71 15.98 -7.00
C GLN A 214 4.33 15.92 -7.65
N ILE A 215 3.62 14.81 -7.45
CA ILE A 215 2.24 14.66 -7.92
C ILE A 215 1.29 15.62 -7.18
N ILE A 216 1.46 15.87 -5.87
CA ILE A 216 0.66 16.89 -5.13
C ILE A 216 0.84 18.27 -5.75
N GLN A 217 2.09 18.66 -6.03
CA GLN A 217 2.39 19.93 -6.69
C GLN A 217 1.71 20.01 -8.06
N LEU A 218 1.74 18.91 -8.81
CA LEU A 218 1.11 18.81 -10.11
C LEU A 218 -0.42 18.87 -10.03
N PHE A 219 -1.06 18.22 -9.04
CA PHE A 219 -2.49 18.40 -8.76
C PHE A 219 -2.82 19.85 -8.41
N GLY A 220 -1.98 20.47 -7.57
CA GLY A 220 -2.12 21.87 -7.17
C GLY A 220 -1.96 22.87 -8.32
N ARG A 221 -1.43 22.47 -9.48
CA ARG A 221 -1.23 23.33 -10.66
C ARG A 221 -2.12 22.95 -11.85
N GLY A 222 -2.36 21.67 -12.08
CA GLY A 222 -3.07 21.16 -13.24
C GLY A 222 -4.52 20.75 -12.98
N VAL A 223 -5.10 21.01 -11.80
CA VAL A 223 -6.47 20.53 -11.44
C VAL A 223 -7.34 21.68 -10.92
N ARG A 224 -6.91 22.90 -11.24
CA ARG A 224 -7.63 24.09 -10.84
C ARG A 224 -8.74 24.38 -11.82
N LEU A 225 -9.80 24.98 -11.30
CA LEU A 225 -10.89 25.55 -12.07
C LEU A 225 -11.10 26.99 -11.62
N LYS A 226 -11.39 27.88 -12.57
CA LYS A 226 -11.68 29.28 -12.29
C LYS A 226 -12.89 29.39 -11.37
N GLY A 227 -13.88 28.52 -11.59
CA GLY A 227 -15.11 28.46 -10.82
C GLY A 227 -16.04 29.63 -11.13
N ARG A 228 -17.31 29.49 -10.78
CA ARG A 228 -18.27 30.57 -10.93
C ARG A 228 -17.79 31.81 -10.19
N GLU A 229 -17.83 32.96 -10.86
CA GLU A 229 -17.40 34.26 -10.32
C GLU A 229 -15.95 34.27 -9.78
N LEU A 230 -15.05 33.48 -10.40
CA LEU A 230 -13.65 33.34 -9.96
C LEU A 230 -13.49 32.85 -8.51
N SER A 231 -14.46 32.09 -8.02
CA SER A 231 -14.46 31.55 -6.65
C SER A 231 -13.34 30.54 -6.39
N LEU A 232 -12.69 30.01 -7.43
CA LEU A 232 -11.72 28.92 -7.37
C LEU A 232 -12.28 27.65 -6.72
N LYS A 233 -13.62 27.51 -6.72
CA LYS A 233 -14.37 26.42 -6.09
C LYS A 233 -15.32 25.80 -7.09
N ARG A 234 -15.58 24.51 -6.88
CA ARG A 234 -16.62 23.78 -7.60
C ARG A 234 -17.98 24.32 -7.21
N SER A 235 -18.89 24.34 -8.17
CA SER A 235 -20.26 24.75 -7.91
C SER A 235 -21.05 23.65 -7.19
N ASP A 236 -22.07 24.04 -6.43
CA ASP A 236 -23.07 23.10 -5.88
C ASP A 236 -24.16 22.74 -6.91
N GLU A 237 -23.91 22.99 -8.20
CA GLU A 237 -24.87 22.73 -9.28
C GLU A 237 -25.05 21.23 -9.53
N ASN A 238 -26.29 20.79 -9.74
CA ASN A 238 -26.63 19.38 -9.92
C ASN A 238 -26.70 18.93 -11.38
N LYS A 239 -26.61 19.85 -12.34
CA LYS A 239 -26.57 19.54 -13.78
C LYS A 239 -25.37 18.65 -14.13
N TYR A 240 -25.62 17.57 -14.86
CA TYR A 240 -24.59 16.59 -15.26
C TYR A 240 -23.43 17.24 -16.02
N GLN A 241 -23.72 18.13 -16.96
CA GLN A 241 -22.71 18.81 -17.79
C GLN A 241 -21.75 19.65 -16.96
N VAL A 242 -22.25 20.35 -15.92
CA VAL A 242 -21.41 21.17 -15.04
C VAL A 242 -20.57 20.28 -14.14
N LYS A 243 -21.20 19.32 -13.44
CA LYS A 243 -20.48 18.36 -12.57
C LYS A 243 -19.41 17.60 -13.32
N SER A 244 -19.71 17.09 -14.51
CA SER A 244 -18.76 16.32 -15.31
C SER A 244 -17.56 17.15 -15.77
N LEU A 245 -17.73 18.45 -16.03
CA LEU A 245 -16.65 19.34 -16.45
C LEU A 245 -15.84 19.90 -15.26
N GLU A 246 -16.46 20.06 -14.09
CA GLU A 246 -15.78 20.43 -12.84
C GLU A 246 -15.07 19.23 -12.17
N THR A 247 -15.32 18.01 -12.67
CA THR A 247 -14.69 16.80 -12.16
C THR A 247 -13.46 16.41 -12.95
N LEU A 248 -12.35 16.24 -12.24
CA LEU A 248 -11.16 15.62 -12.79
C LEU A 248 -11.32 14.10 -12.86
N ASN A 249 -11.04 13.52 -14.02
CA ASN A 249 -10.95 12.08 -14.18
C ASN A 249 -9.50 11.62 -14.14
N ILE A 250 -9.16 10.67 -13.25
CA ILE A 250 -7.80 10.14 -13.12
C ILE A 250 -7.81 8.64 -13.43
N PHE A 251 -6.94 8.24 -14.35
CA PHE A 251 -6.73 6.86 -14.75
C PHE A 251 -5.30 6.47 -14.43
N GLY A 252 -5.11 5.63 -13.42
CA GLY A 252 -3.83 5.10 -13.00
C GLY A 252 -3.55 3.73 -13.60
N LEU A 253 -2.40 3.59 -14.28
CA LEU A 253 -1.83 2.31 -14.67
C LEU A 253 -0.66 2.00 -13.74
N ASN A 254 -0.80 0.97 -12.90
CA ASN A 254 0.17 0.65 -11.83
C ASN A 254 0.50 1.86 -10.94
N ALA A 255 -0.52 2.63 -10.58
CA ALA A 255 -0.37 3.89 -9.85
C ALA A 255 -0.80 3.77 -8.38
N ASP A 256 0.03 3.13 -7.56
CA ASP A 256 -0.29 2.88 -6.13
C ASP A 256 -0.38 4.14 -5.28
N TYR A 257 0.11 5.27 -5.79
CA TYR A 257 0.10 6.55 -5.09
C TYR A 257 -1.30 7.19 -4.96
N ILE A 258 -2.25 6.88 -5.86
CA ILE A 258 -3.56 7.56 -5.92
C ILE A 258 -4.32 7.49 -4.58
N ASN A 259 -4.29 6.35 -3.89
CA ASN A 259 -4.99 6.21 -2.60
C ASN A 259 -4.35 7.07 -1.51
N SER A 260 -3.01 7.12 -1.46
CA SER A 260 -2.28 7.99 -0.53
C SER A 260 -2.53 9.47 -0.81
N PHE A 261 -2.66 9.85 -2.09
CA PHE A 261 -3.04 11.20 -2.49
C PHE A 261 -4.45 11.56 -2.01
N LEU A 262 -5.45 10.73 -2.31
CA LEU A 262 -6.84 10.96 -1.89
C LEU A 262 -6.96 11.03 -0.37
N GLU A 263 -6.25 10.17 0.36
CA GLU A 263 -6.18 10.25 1.83
C GLU A 263 -5.57 11.56 2.33
N THR A 264 -4.54 12.06 1.65
CA THR A 264 -3.86 13.31 2.04
C THR A 264 -4.79 14.51 1.87
N ILE A 265 -5.45 14.61 0.71
CA ILE A 265 -6.46 15.65 0.46
C ILE A 265 -7.60 15.58 1.49
N ARG A 266 -8.09 14.37 1.80
CA ARG A 266 -9.10 14.18 2.86
C ARG A 266 -8.62 14.65 4.24
N LYS A 267 -7.33 14.52 4.54
CA LYS A 267 -6.73 14.94 5.82
C LYS A 267 -6.51 16.46 5.89
N GLU A 268 -6.11 17.10 4.79
CA GLU A 268 -5.86 18.55 4.72
C GLU A 268 -7.15 19.39 4.82
N GLU A 269 -8.29 18.83 4.40
CA GLU A 269 -9.57 19.54 4.48
C GLU A 269 -10.19 19.59 5.88
N VAL A 270 -9.59 18.97 6.89
CA VAL A 270 -10.17 18.82 8.25
C VAL A 270 -9.38 19.65 9.26
N GLU A 271 -10.09 20.46 10.04
CA GLU A 271 -9.51 21.22 11.17
C GLU A 271 -9.33 20.26 12.36
N TYR A 272 -8.21 20.33 13.08
CA TYR A 272 -7.93 19.48 14.25
C TYR A 272 -7.65 20.31 15.49
N GLU A 273 -8.05 19.80 16.66
CA GLU A 273 -7.63 20.31 17.96
C GLU A 273 -6.77 19.27 18.69
N GLU A 274 -5.62 19.70 19.22
CA GLU A 274 -4.67 18.83 19.91
C GLU A 274 -4.78 18.98 21.43
N LEU A 275 -4.93 17.86 22.14
CA LEU A 275 -4.97 17.79 23.61
C LEU A 275 -3.92 16.80 24.12
N ARG A 276 -3.36 17.03 25.31
CA ARG A 276 -2.39 16.14 25.95
C ARG A 276 -3.05 15.36 27.08
N LEU A 277 -2.97 14.03 27.02
CA LEU A 277 -3.46 13.11 28.03
C LEU A 277 -2.25 12.45 28.73
N PRO A 278 -1.96 12.80 29.99
CA PRO A 278 -0.83 12.21 30.73
C PRO A 278 -1.10 10.74 31.08
N ILE A 279 -0.02 9.98 31.28
CA ILE A 279 -0.07 8.60 31.77
C ILE A 279 0.62 8.49 33.14
N LEU A 280 0.15 7.56 33.97
CA LEU A 280 0.79 7.13 35.20
C LEU A 280 1.41 5.76 35.00
N ARG A 281 2.70 5.63 35.28
CA ARG A 281 3.42 4.36 35.24
C ARG A 281 3.22 3.57 36.54
N LEU A 282 3.21 2.25 36.42
CA LEU A 282 3.23 1.36 37.57
C LEU A 282 4.59 1.49 38.29
N ASP A 283 4.57 1.30 39.61
CA ASP A 283 5.78 1.33 40.44
C ASP A 283 6.87 0.42 39.88
N GLU A 284 8.06 1.01 39.69
CA GLU A 284 9.28 0.39 39.19
C GLU A 284 9.66 -0.88 39.94
N THR A 285 9.44 -0.90 41.25
CA THR A 285 9.80 -2.03 42.11
C THR A 285 9.06 -3.32 41.70
N LYS A 286 7.88 -3.20 41.09
CA LYS A 286 7.04 -4.33 40.69
C LYS A 286 7.49 -4.95 39.36
N TRP A 287 8.02 -4.14 38.43
CA TRP A 287 8.30 -4.58 37.06
C TRP A 287 9.79 -4.65 36.68
N LYS A 288 10.73 -4.09 37.46
CA LYS A 288 12.19 -4.22 37.20
C LYS A 288 12.70 -5.65 37.12
N LYS A 289 12.01 -6.58 37.78
CA LYS A 289 12.38 -8.00 37.80
C LYS A 289 11.82 -8.78 36.61
N LEU A 290 11.09 -8.14 35.69
CA LEU A 290 10.54 -8.81 34.53
C LEU A 290 11.62 -8.99 33.46
N TYR A 291 11.74 -10.20 32.92
CA TYR A 291 12.61 -10.47 31.78
C TYR A 291 12.01 -10.00 30.45
N ALA A 292 12.84 -9.38 29.62
CA ALA A 292 12.57 -9.02 28.24
C ALA A 292 13.61 -9.65 27.32
N LEU A 293 13.18 -10.07 26.13
CA LEU A 293 14.08 -10.49 25.06
C LEU A 293 14.68 -9.26 24.40
N LYS A 294 16.01 -9.20 24.35
CA LYS A 294 16.75 -8.17 23.63
C LYS A 294 17.78 -8.84 22.72
N THR A 295 17.99 -8.25 21.56
CA THR A 295 19.13 -8.55 20.70
C THR A 295 20.29 -7.65 21.13
N ASP A 296 21.52 -8.14 21.02
CA ASP A 296 22.71 -7.32 21.26
C ASP A 296 22.68 -6.06 20.39
N LYS A 297 23.05 -4.91 20.97
CA LYS A 297 23.09 -3.62 20.28
C LYS A 297 24.19 -3.57 19.23
N ASP A 298 25.23 -4.40 19.38
CA ASP A 298 26.37 -4.49 18.46
C ASP A 298 26.19 -5.59 17.39
N PHE A 299 25.00 -6.22 17.32
CA PHE A 299 24.74 -7.25 16.32
C PHE A 299 24.71 -6.65 14.90
N ASP A 300 25.72 -7.02 14.10
CA ASP A 300 25.77 -6.73 12.68
C ASP A 300 25.74 -8.03 11.86
N PHE A 301 24.64 -8.24 11.15
CA PHE A 301 24.47 -9.40 10.29
C PHE A 301 25.44 -9.39 9.10
N ALA A 302 25.94 -8.24 8.66
CA ALA A 302 26.90 -8.15 7.56
C ALA A 302 28.24 -8.84 7.87
N ASN A 303 28.52 -9.15 9.15
CA ASN A 303 29.69 -9.91 9.57
C ASN A 303 29.48 -11.45 9.52
N HIS A 304 28.29 -11.91 9.17
CA HIS A 304 27.95 -13.34 9.14
C HIS A 304 27.89 -13.85 7.70
N PHE A 305 28.87 -14.66 7.31
CA PHE A 305 28.94 -15.24 5.97
C PHE A 305 27.80 -16.23 5.71
N ILE A 306 27.14 -16.10 4.54
CA ILE A 306 26.07 -17.00 4.11
C ILE A 306 26.30 -17.49 2.68
N GLU A 307 26.07 -18.77 2.46
CA GLU A 307 26.10 -19.39 1.14
C GLU A 307 24.69 -19.49 0.57
N PHE A 308 24.55 -19.22 -0.73
CA PHE A 308 23.28 -19.25 -1.43
C PHE A 308 22.82 -20.68 -1.69
N GLU A 309 21.56 -20.96 -1.32
CA GLU A 309 20.94 -22.27 -1.45
C GLU A 309 19.52 -22.13 -2.00
N VAL A 310 19.05 -23.15 -2.70
CA VAL A 310 17.66 -23.24 -3.18
C VAL A 310 16.81 -23.93 -2.12
N ASP A 311 15.86 -23.20 -1.56
CA ASP A 311 14.90 -23.67 -0.56
C ASP A 311 13.50 -23.70 -1.18
N GLU A 312 12.97 -24.91 -1.37
CA GLU A 312 11.66 -25.14 -1.98
C GLU A 312 10.50 -24.60 -1.14
N ASN A 313 10.63 -24.56 0.19
CA ASN A 313 9.62 -23.96 1.06
C ASN A 313 9.58 -22.45 0.88
N LEU A 314 10.76 -21.83 0.74
CA LEU A 314 10.85 -20.40 0.47
C LEU A 314 10.27 -20.05 -0.90
N LEU A 315 10.52 -20.87 -1.93
CA LEU A 315 9.97 -20.70 -3.27
C LEU A 315 8.43 -20.70 -3.30
N ARG A 316 7.79 -21.54 -2.47
CA ARG A 316 6.31 -21.56 -2.33
C ARG A 316 5.71 -20.22 -1.90
N THR A 317 6.50 -19.39 -1.24
CA THR A 317 6.05 -18.07 -0.78
C THR A 317 6.15 -17.01 -1.88
N ILE A 318 6.91 -17.25 -2.96
CA ILE A 318 7.15 -16.27 -4.03
C ILE A 318 5.90 -16.13 -4.90
N ARG A 319 5.33 -14.92 -4.90
CA ARG A 319 4.21 -14.52 -5.74
C ARG A 319 4.57 -13.23 -6.47
N ILE A 320 4.48 -13.26 -7.79
CA ILE A 320 4.77 -12.14 -8.67
C ILE A 320 3.54 -11.91 -9.54
N ASP A 321 3.09 -10.66 -9.60
CA ASP A 321 1.95 -10.26 -10.42
C ASP A 321 2.40 -9.09 -11.30
N ILE A 322 2.52 -9.36 -12.60
CA ILE A 322 2.90 -8.35 -13.61
C ILE A 322 1.70 -7.91 -14.45
N ARG A 323 0.48 -8.30 -14.05
CA ARG A 323 -0.74 -7.88 -14.71
C ARG A 323 -0.94 -6.37 -14.49
N PRO A 324 -1.41 -5.64 -15.50
CA PRO A 324 -1.76 -4.24 -15.35
C PRO A 324 -2.83 -4.04 -14.28
N ARG A 325 -2.52 -3.27 -13.23
CA ARG A 325 -3.52 -2.82 -12.26
C ARG A 325 -4.08 -1.48 -12.69
N VAL A 326 -5.40 -1.44 -12.88
CA VAL A 326 -6.10 -0.21 -13.26
C VAL A 326 -6.77 0.36 -12.03
N LYS A 327 -6.39 1.60 -11.70
CA LYS A 327 -7.05 2.40 -10.67
C LYS A 327 -7.81 3.54 -11.34
N LEU A 328 -9.07 3.69 -10.97
CA LEU A 328 -9.90 4.82 -11.37
C LEU A 328 -10.16 5.67 -10.15
N ALA A 329 -9.90 6.97 -10.26
CA ALA A 329 -10.37 7.93 -9.27
C ALA A 329 -11.25 8.99 -9.95
N HIS A 330 -12.38 9.29 -9.30
CA HIS A 330 -13.34 10.29 -9.71
C HIS A 330 -13.72 11.11 -8.48
N GLY A 331 -13.28 12.37 -8.44
CA GLY A 331 -13.35 13.14 -7.20
C GLY A 331 -12.59 12.45 -6.06
N LEU A 332 -13.29 12.16 -4.96
CA LEU A 332 -12.74 11.47 -3.79
C LEU A 332 -12.99 9.96 -3.79
N GLU A 333 -13.70 9.41 -4.76
CA GLU A 333 -14.00 7.98 -4.86
C GLU A 333 -12.96 7.28 -5.73
N SER A 334 -12.55 6.08 -5.32
CA SER A 334 -11.58 5.26 -6.05
C SER A 334 -12.07 3.83 -6.20
N ALA A 335 -11.97 3.27 -7.40
CA ALA A 335 -12.17 1.86 -7.67
C ALA A 335 -10.89 1.23 -8.20
N GLU A 336 -10.60 0.01 -7.77
CA GLU A 336 -9.48 -0.79 -8.27
C GLU A 336 -10.04 -2.02 -8.99
N ALA A 337 -9.50 -2.31 -10.16
CA ALA A 337 -9.82 -3.52 -10.91
C ALA A 337 -8.59 -4.37 -11.19
N GLU A 338 -8.82 -5.67 -11.18
CA GLU A 338 -7.89 -6.69 -11.66
C GLU A 338 -8.56 -7.51 -12.76
N THR A 339 -7.76 -8.03 -13.68
CA THR A 339 -8.23 -8.97 -14.71
C THR A 339 -8.24 -10.40 -14.18
N GLU A 340 -8.97 -11.31 -14.84
CA GLU A 340 -9.00 -12.74 -14.51
C GLU A 340 -7.59 -13.36 -14.46
N ALA A 341 -7.40 -14.38 -13.61
CA ALA A 341 -6.08 -14.87 -13.24
C ALA A 341 -5.62 -16.05 -14.12
N GLU A 342 -4.60 -15.82 -14.96
CA GLU A 342 -3.82 -16.90 -15.59
C GLU A 342 -2.49 -17.07 -14.85
N ARG A 343 -2.17 -18.32 -14.48
CA ARG A 343 -0.89 -18.69 -13.85
C ARG A 343 0.07 -19.12 -14.94
N ILE A 344 1.23 -18.49 -15.01
CA ILE A 344 2.27 -18.81 -16.01
C ILE A 344 3.47 -19.50 -15.33
N TYR A 345 4.02 -20.50 -16.01
CA TYR A 345 5.28 -21.15 -15.66
C TYR A 345 6.41 -20.62 -16.54
N LEU A 346 7.51 -20.16 -15.94
CA LEU A 346 8.62 -19.54 -16.67
C LEU A 346 9.70 -20.55 -17.09
N GLY A 347 9.67 -21.77 -16.54
CA GLY A 347 10.72 -22.77 -16.74
C GLY A 347 10.90 -23.20 -18.20
N GLU A 348 9.85 -23.10 -19.02
CA GLU A 348 9.87 -23.44 -20.45
C GLU A 348 10.83 -22.56 -21.27
N TYR A 349 11.17 -21.37 -20.78
CA TYR A 349 11.97 -20.39 -21.53
C TYR A 349 13.42 -20.26 -21.04
N ILE A 350 13.85 -21.11 -20.10
CA ILE A 350 15.16 -21.01 -19.45
C ILE A 350 16.32 -21.06 -20.44
N ASP A 351 16.19 -21.89 -21.47
CA ASP A 351 17.25 -22.12 -22.46
C ASP A 351 17.38 -20.96 -23.46
N LEU A 352 16.42 -20.03 -23.49
CA LEU A 352 16.44 -18.86 -24.36
C LEU A 352 17.21 -17.67 -23.77
N LEU A 353 17.71 -17.79 -22.55
CA LEU A 353 18.22 -16.67 -21.75
C LEU A 353 19.74 -16.64 -21.65
N ASN A 354 20.29 -15.43 -21.59
CA ASN A 354 21.70 -15.23 -21.30
C ASN A 354 21.95 -15.19 -19.78
N TRP A 355 22.29 -16.34 -19.21
CA TRP A 355 22.54 -16.48 -17.78
C TRP A 355 23.79 -15.75 -17.28
N ASP A 356 24.78 -15.48 -18.13
CA ASP A 356 25.92 -14.62 -17.76
C ASP A 356 25.47 -13.19 -17.52
N ASN A 357 24.66 -12.64 -18.43
CA ASN A 357 24.09 -11.31 -18.29
C ASN A 357 23.17 -11.19 -17.06
N ILE A 358 22.30 -12.18 -16.86
CA ILE A 358 21.42 -12.26 -15.68
C ILE A 358 22.27 -12.30 -14.40
N TYR A 359 23.29 -13.14 -14.34
CA TYR A 359 24.18 -13.25 -13.19
C TYR A 359 24.87 -11.91 -12.87
N HIS A 360 25.39 -11.22 -13.89
CA HIS A 360 25.99 -9.88 -13.72
C HIS A 360 24.98 -8.86 -13.16
N LYS A 361 23.75 -8.85 -13.68
CA LYS A 361 22.68 -7.98 -13.19
C LYS A 361 22.29 -8.31 -11.74
N ILE A 362 22.32 -9.58 -11.35
CA ILE A 362 22.06 -10.03 -9.97
C ILE A 362 23.21 -9.67 -9.03
N LEU A 363 24.47 -9.75 -9.47
CA LEU A 363 25.62 -9.28 -8.70
C LEU A 363 25.53 -7.77 -8.44
N ASN A 364 25.20 -6.98 -9.46
CA ASN A 364 24.97 -5.53 -9.29
C ASN A 364 23.82 -5.26 -8.30
N TYR A 365 22.76 -6.06 -8.37
CA TYR A 365 21.65 -5.96 -7.43
C TYR A 365 22.10 -6.28 -5.98
N LYS A 366 22.85 -7.36 -5.77
CA LYS A 366 23.46 -7.73 -4.47
C LYS A 366 24.26 -6.55 -3.88
N ILE A 367 25.12 -5.92 -4.70
CA ILE A 367 25.92 -4.76 -4.29
C ILE A 367 25.01 -3.58 -3.90
N SER A 368 24.00 -3.26 -4.71
CA SER A 368 23.06 -2.16 -4.44
C SER A 368 22.23 -2.34 -3.16
N ARG A 369 22.04 -3.59 -2.72
CA ARG A 369 21.32 -3.94 -1.49
C ARG A 369 22.24 -4.05 -0.27
N GLY A 370 23.56 -3.97 -0.45
CA GLY A 370 24.53 -4.09 0.63
C GLY A 370 24.70 -5.51 1.17
N PHE A 371 24.34 -6.55 0.40
CA PHE A 371 24.43 -7.95 0.83
C PHE A 371 25.86 -8.50 0.74
N SER A 372 26.86 -7.79 1.27
CA SER A 372 28.29 -8.10 1.11
C SER A 372 28.65 -9.54 1.50
N ASN A 373 28.04 -10.03 2.58
CA ASN A 373 28.21 -11.34 3.20
C ASN A 373 27.54 -12.53 2.48
N LEU A 374 26.77 -12.30 1.41
CA LEU A 374 26.10 -13.35 0.63
C LEU A 374 26.98 -13.85 -0.52
N ARG A 375 27.32 -15.14 -0.55
CA ARG A 375 27.95 -15.79 -1.71
C ARG A 375 26.89 -16.35 -2.65
N LEU A 376 26.79 -15.80 -3.85
CA LEU A 376 25.89 -16.31 -4.90
C LEU A 376 26.60 -17.32 -5.79
N CYS A 377 25.91 -18.39 -6.15
CA CYS A 377 26.34 -19.36 -7.16
C CYS A 377 25.54 -19.14 -8.45
N LYS A 378 26.21 -19.08 -9.61
CA LYS A 378 25.54 -18.88 -10.91
C LYS A 378 24.57 -20.03 -11.23
N ASP A 379 24.97 -21.26 -10.92
CA ASP A 379 24.23 -22.47 -11.27
C ASP A 379 22.92 -22.64 -10.48
N GLY A 380 22.84 -22.03 -9.29
CA GLY A 380 21.62 -22.03 -8.48
C GLY A 380 20.52 -21.08 -8.99
N LEU A 381 20.84 -20.10 -9.84
CA LEU A 381 19.82 -19.17 -10.36
C LEU A 381 18.85 -19.84 -11.34
N PRO A 382 19.31 -20.65 -12.33
CA PRO A 382 18.41 -21.45 -13.17
C PRO A 382 17.50 -22.41 -12.39
N GLU A 383 18.00 -23.02 -11.31
CA GLU A 383 17.24 -23.99 -10.51
C GLU A 383 15.97 -23.37 -9.90
N ILE A 384 16.06 -22.12 -9.47
CA ILE A 384 14.90 -21.38 -8.95
C ILE A 384 13.81 -21.22 -10.00
N ILE A 385 14.17 -20.91 -11.26
CA ILE A 385 13.20 -20.75 -12.36
C ILE A 385 12.64 -22.10 -12.81
N ARG A 386 13.42 -23.20 -12.70
CA ARG A 386 12.95 -24.56 -13.00
C ARG A 386 11.91 -25.06 -12.00
N SER A 387 11.95 -24.60 -10.74
CA SER A 387 10.99 -25.04 -9.73
C SER A 387 9.54 -24.67 -10.11
N HIS A 388 8.58 -25.54 -9.78
CA HIS A 388 7.15 -25.30 -9.99
C HIS A 388 6.48 -24.63 -8.78
N ASN A 389 7.26 -24.36 -7.73
CA ASN A 389 6.73 -23.94 -6.44
C ASN A 389 6.40 -22.43 -6.37
N TYR A 390 6.87 -21.60 -7.30
CA TYR A 390 6.50 -20.18 -7.33
C TYR A 390 5.18 -19.91 -8.09
N LYS A 391 4.63 -18.70 -7.92
CA LYS A 391 3.41 -18.25 -8.62
C LYS A 391 3.67 -16.95 -9.38
N VAL A 392 3.57 -16.98 -10.71
CA VAL A 392 3.62 -15.79 -11.58
C VAL A 392 2.26 -15.61 -12.23
N TYR A 393 1.71 -14.39 -12.13
CA TYR A 393 0.47 -13.98 -12.79
C TYR A 393 0.80 -12.94 -13.85
N ALA A 394 0.43 -13.26 -15.09
CA ALA A 394 0.75 -12.47 -16.28
C ALA A 394 -0.19 -12.88 -17.42
N PHE A 395 -0.29 -12.05 -18.45
CA PHE A 395 -0.90 -12.46 -19.71
C PHE A 395 0.11 -13.26 -20.57
N PRO A 396 -0.34 -14.25 -21.35
CA PRO A 396 0.54 -15.02 -22.23
C PRO A 396 1.37 -14.14 -23.16
N GLU A 397 0.79 -13.06 -23.70
CA GLU A 397 1.49 -12.13 -24.60
C GLU A 397 2.59 -11.31 -23.91
N GLN A 398 2.59 -11.24 -22.57
CA GLN A 398 3.64 -10.56 -21.81
C GLN A 398 4.87 -11.45 -21.57
N VAL A 399 4.71 -12.77 -21.66
CA VAL A 399 5.73 -13.74 -21.26
C VAL A 399 6.19 -14.60 -22.42
N CYS A 400 5.29 -14.94 -23.35
CA CYS A 400 5.60 -15.76 -24.51
C CYS A 400 6.37 -14.93 -25.56
N PRO A 401 7.67 -15.17 -25.75
CA PRO A 401 8.47 -14.40 -26.69
C PRO A 401 8.09 -14.81 -28.13
N GLN A 402 7.62 -13.85 -28.93
CA GLN A 402 7.32 -14.06 -30.35
C GLN A 402 8.41 -13.47 -31.26
N ARG A 403 9.18 -12.51 -30.74
CA ARG A 403 10.27 -11.81 -31.42
C ARG A 403 11.51 -11.78 -30.52
N TYR A 404 12.69 -11.63 -31.12
CA TYR A 404 13.95 -11.50 -30.38
C TYR A 404 13.93 -10.37 -29.34
N LEU A 405 13.24 -9.27 -29.62
CA LEU A 405 13.09 -8.14 -28.68
C LEU A 405 12.33 -8.53 -27.41
N ASP A 406 11.46 -9.53 -27.47
CA ASP A 406 10.63 -9.98 -26.34
C ASP A 406 11.46 -10.74 -25.30
N LEU A 407 12.62 -11.28 -25.68
CA LEU A 407 13.57 -11.92 -24.76
C LEU A 407 14.04 -10.95 -23.66
N ASN A 408 14.15 -9.66 -23.98
CA ASN A 408 14.50 -8.65 -22.97
C ASN A 408 13.41 -8.50 -21.91
N ASN A 409 12.13 -8.57 -22.31
CA ASN A 409 11.01 -8.47 -21.37
C ASN A 409 10.97 -9.70 -20.45
N LEU A 410 11.17 -10.89 -21.03
CA LEU A 410 11.26 -12.13 -20.29
C LEU A 410 12.44 -12.12 -19.28
N GLU A 411 13.61 -11.64 -19.71
CA GLU A 411 14.78 -11.49 -18.83
C GLU A 411 14.46 -10.59 -17.62
N GLU A 412 13.75 -9.48 -17.84
CA GLU A 412 13.35 -8.58 -16.75
C GLU A 412 12.36 -9.24 -15.77
N ILE A 413 11.42 -10.05 -16.26
CA ILE A 413 10.50 -10.82 -15.39
C ILE A 413 11.28 -11.80 -14.52
N ILE A 414 12.27 -12.49 -15.11
CA ILE A 414 13.13 -13.43 -14.38
C ILE A 414 14.00 -12.72 -13.36
N LEU A 415 14.54 -11.54 -13.69
CA LEU A 415 15.28 -10.73 -12.73
C LEU A 415 14.40 -10.30 -11.55
N VAL A 416 13.14 -9.91 -11.77
CA VAL A 416 12.20 -9.59 -10.68
C VAL A 416 12.02 -10.81 -9.77
N MET A 417 11.91 -12.00 -10.36
CA MET A 417 11.73 -13.24 -9.63
C MET A 417 12.94 -13.63 -8.79
N LEU A 418 14.13 -13.65 -9.39
CA LEU A 418 15.38 -13.95 -8.70
C LEU A 418 15.67 -12.95 -7.58
N ARG A 419 15.44 -11.65 -7.83
CA ARG A 419 15.59 -10.60 -6.80
C ARG A 419 14.64 -10.84 -5.62
N SER A 420 13.37 -11.17 -5.89
CA SER A 420 12.39 -11.46 -4.85
C SER A 420 12.80 -12.67 -4.01
N TYR A 421 13.32 -13.73 -4.64
CA TYR A 421 13.83 -14.89 -3.92
C TYR A 421 15.06 -14.55 -3.06
N ILE A 422 16.06 -13.88 -3.62
CA ILE A 422 17.29 -13.49 -2.90
C ILE A 422 16.97 -12.62 -1.69
N ASP A 423 16.07 -11.65 -1.85
CA ASP A 423 15.62 -10.79 -0.74
C ASP A 423 15.03 -11.64 0.40
N LYS A 424 14.17 -12.62 0.07
CA LYS A 424 13.56 -13.51 1.07
C LYS A 424 14.55 -14.49 1.68
N PHE A 425 15.53 -14.98 0.91
CA PHE A 425 16.55 -15.91 1.39
C PHE A 425 17.49 -15.22 2.37
N TYR A 426 17.99 -14.03 2.02
CA TYR A 426 18.83 -13.21 2.88
C TYR A 426 18.11 -12.89 4.18
N THR A 427 16.85 -12.48 4.04
CA THR A 427 15.91 -12.25 5.14
C THR A 427 15.78 -13.45 6.06
N TYR A 428 15.63 -14.65 5.50
CA TYR A 428 15.46 -15.88 6.27
C TYR A 428 16.72 -16.22 7.09
N LYS A 429 17.91 -16.15 6.47
CA LYS A 429 19.18 -16.39 7.17
C LYS A 429 19.47 -15.33 8.24
N LEU A 430 19.16 -14.04 7.98
CA LEU A 430 19.25 -12.97 8.97
C LEU A 430 18.50 -13.35 10.26
N ARG A 431 17.25 -13.81 10.13
CA ARG A 431 16.42 -14.17 11.28
C ARG A 431 16.98 -15.34 12.08
N GLN A 432 17.51 -16.35 11.40
CA GLN A 432 18.13 -17.49 12.07
C GLN A 432 19.33 -17.05 12.90
N THR A 433 20.16 -16.15 12.38
CA THR A 433 21.32 -15.64 13.10
C THR A 433 20.92 -14.72 14.26
N GLU A 434 19.94 -13.83 14.06
CA GLU A 434 19.42 -12.96 15.13
C GLU A 434 18.87 -13.75 16.30
N THR A 435 18.11 -14.81 16.00
CA THR A 435 17.52 -15.71 17.00
C THR A 435 18.59 -16.27 17.92
N LYS A 436 19.73 -16.70 17.37
CA LYS A 436 20.87 -17.23 18.13
C LYS A 436 21.58 -16.18 18.99
N GLN A 437 21.39 -14.89 18.71
CA GLN A 437 22.03 -13.77 19.42
C GLN A 437 21.09 -13.11 20.44
N MET A 438 19.83 -13.56 20.55
CA MET A 438 18.89 -13.03 21.54
C MET A 438 19.30 -13.44 22.95
N GLN A 439 19.09 -12.54 23.92
CA GLN A 439 19.39 -12.78 25.32
C GLN A 439 18.28 -12.28 26.24
N PHE A 440 18.17 -12.91 27.40
CA PHE A 440 17.29 -12.45 28.47
C PHE A 440 17.95 -11.32 29.26
N SER A 441 17.26 -10.18 29.32
CA SER A 441 17.67 -9.03 30.13
C SER A 441 16.50 -8.54 30.98
N PHE A 442 16.78 -7.88 32.09
CA PHE A 442 15.73 -7.23 32.87
C PHE A 442 15.19 -5.99 32.15
N MET A 443 13.91 -5.69 32.38
CA MET A 443 13.31 -4.45 31.94
C MET A 443 13.93 -3.24 32.64
N VAL A 444 14.13 -2.17 31.88
CA VAL A 444 14.67 -0.89 32.35
C VAL A 444 13.77 0.27 31.92
N LYS A 445 13.88 1.43 32.60
CA LYS A 445 13.04 2.60 32.29
C LYS A 445 13.29 3.17 30.89
N GLU A 446 14.50 3.00 30.42
CA GLU A 446 15.01 3.46 29.14
C GLU A 446 14.57 2.54 28.00
N ASP A 447 13.87 1.43 28.29
CA ASP A 447 13.30 0.58 27.26
C ASP A 447 12.32 1.38 26.42
N ASP A 448 12.44 1.24 25.10
CA ASP A 448 11.70 2.01 24.11
C ASP A 448 10.18 2.03 24.32
N ASN A 449 9.61 0.92 24.81
CA ASN A 449 8.19 0.77 25.13
C ASN A 449 7.73 1.64 26.32
N LEU A 450 8.66 2.17 27.11
CA LEU A 450 8.42 2.99 28.30
C LEU A 450 8.97 4.42 28.14
N THR A 451 9.32 4.86 26.93
CA THR A 451 9.94 6.19 26.71
C THR A 451 8.97 7.37 26.65
N TYR A 452 7.65 7.15 26.63
CA TYR A 452 6.65 8.21 26.53
C TYR A 452 5.82 8.36 27.81
N ASP A 453 5.42 9.59 28.12
CA ASP A 453 4.69 9.95 29.34
C ASP A 453 3.28 10.51 29.10
N GLN A 454 2.89 10.66 27.83
CA GLN A 454 1.60 11.24 27.47
C GLN A 454 1.16 10.80 26.07
N TYR A 455 -0.16 10.80 25.85
CA TYR A 455 -0.79 10.73 24.55
C TYR A 455 -1.10 12.13 24.02
N THR A 456 -0.80 12.37 22.74
CA THR A 456 -1.31 13.51 21.98
C THR A 456 -2.60 13.10 21.30
N LEU A 457 -3.75 13.57 21.82
CA LEU A 457 -5.06 13.36 21.22
C LEU A 457 -5.30 14.42 20.14
N LYS A 458 -5.58 14.01 18.91
CA LYS A 458 -5.98 14.88 17.79
C LYS A 458 -7.46 14.66 17.51
N ILE A 459 -8.27 15.69 17.74
CA ILE A 459 -9.73 15.63 17.61
C ILE A 459 -10.14 16.36 16.33
N GLU A 460 -10.79 15.65 15.41
CA GLU A 460 -11.30 16.24 14.17
C GLU A 460 -12.46 17.19 14.42
N ILE A 461 -12.48 18.34 13.74
CA ILE A 461 -13.54 19.34 13.78
C ILE A 461 -14.23 19.38 12.40
N PRO A 462 -15.50 18.96 12.30
CA PRO A 462 -16.22 18.97 11.04
C PRO A 462 -16.58 20.40 10.60
N LYS A 463 -16.76 20.59 9.28
CA LYS A 463 -17.16 21.87 8.67
C LYS A 463 -18.64 22.21 8.93
N ASP A 464 -19.51 21.20 9.09
CA ASP A 464 -20.94 21.41 9.35
C ASP A 464 -21.15 22.21 10.65
N ARG A 465 -22.02 23.23 10.60
CA ARG A 465 -22.24 24.14 11.74
C ARG A 465 -22.79 23.44 12.98
N LYS A 466 -23.73 22.50 12.82
CA LYS A 466 -24.36 21.80 13.96
C LYS A 466 -23.39 20.81 14.59
N GLU A 467 -22.71 20.02 13.77
CA GLU A 467 -21.72 19.06 14.25
C GLU A 467 -20.50 19.75 14.87
N ARG A 468 -20.04 20.86 14.31
CA ARG A 468 -18.95 21.67 14.87
C ARG A 468 -19.27 22.16 16.28
N GLN A 469 -20.49 22.64 16.51
CA GLN A 469 -20.93 23.09 17.83
C GLN A 469 -20.94 21.92 18.83
N LYS A 470 -21.43 20.74 18.41
CA LYS A 470 -21.44 19.53 19.24
C LYS A 470 -20.01 19.10 19.59
N ARG A 471 -19.11 19.06 18.59
CA ARG A 471 -17.71 18.66 18.77
C ARG A 471 -16.96 19.61 19.71
N LYS A 472 -17.15 20.92 19.58
CA LYS A 472 -16.56 21.90 20.51
C LYS A 472 -17.03 21.70 21.95
N ARG A 473 -18.31 21.35 22.17
CA ARG A 473 -18.82 21.02 23.52
C ARG A 473 -18.17 19.76 24.08
N GLU A 474 -17.95 18.73 23.26
CA GLU A 474 -17.25 17.50 23.66
C GLU A 474 -15.79 17.78 24.04
N ILE A 475 -15.08 18.59 23.24
CA ILE A 475 -13.70 19.01 23.51
C ILE A 475 -13.60 19.74 24.85
N GLU A 476 -14.53 20.64 25.17
CA GLU A 476 -14.54 21.34 26.46
C GLU A 476 -14.79 20.39 27.66
N LYS A 477 -15.60 19.34 27.48
CA LYS A 477 -15.75 18.30 28.50
C LYS A 477 -14.44 17.53 28.70
N ILE A 478 -13.77 17.15 27.62
CA ILE A 478 -12.47 16.47 27.65
C ILE A 478 -11.43 17.34 28.38
N LYS A 479 -11.34 18.64 28.07
CA LYS A 479 -10.45 19.57 28.77
C LYS A 479 -10.72 19.66 30.27
N LYS A 480 -11.99 19.62 30.69
CA LYS A 480 -12.35 19.61 32.12
C LYS A 480 -11.90 18.33 32.82
N LEU A 481 -12.05 17.17 32.17
CA LEU A 481 -11.58 15.89 32.71
C LEU A 481 -10.06 15.83 32.79
N LEU A 482 -9.34 16.37 31.80
CA LEU A 482 -7.88 16.49 31.83
C LEU A 482 -7.35 17.39 32.96
N LYS A 483 -8.18 18.23 33.58
CA LYS A 483 -7.82 18.95 34.81
C LYS A 483 -7.95 18.09 36.08
N GLN A 484 -8.67 16.97 36.00
CA GLN A 484 -8.91 16.03 37.11
C GLN A 484 -8.25 14.68 36.83
N VAL A 485 -6.95 14.73 36.52
CA VAL A 485 -6.18 13.59 36.03
C VAL A 485 -6.23 12.38 36.96
N ASP A 486 -6.24 12.59 38.28
CA ASP A 486 -6.26 11.51 39.28
C ASP A 486 -7.44 10.55 39.09
N LYS A 487 -8.58 11.04 38.59
CA LYS A 487 -9.74 10.19 38.34
C LYS A 487 -9.52 9.26 37.15
N LEU A 488 -8.78 9.70 36.12
CA LEU A 488 -8.44 8.90 34.92
C LEU A 488 -7.57 7.69 35.26
N TYR A 489 -6.88 7.72 36.40
CA TYR A 489 -6.07 6.61 36.89
C TYR A 489 -6.83 5.61 37.75
N GLN A 490 -8.12 5.83 38.01
CA GLN A 490 -8.93 4.99 38.90
C GLN A 490 -10.19 4.43 38.22
N LYS A 491 -10.71 5.11 37.20
CA LYS A 491 -11.99 4.75 36.55
C LYS A 491 -11.93 4.97 35.04
N ASP A 492 -12.76 4.22 34.33
CA ASP A 492 -13.03 4.45 32.91
C ASP A 492 -13.96 5.65 32.75
N PHE A 493 -13.80 6.40 31.66
CA PHE A 493 -14.66 7.52 31.31
C PHE A 493 -15.22 7.31 29.92
N ASP A 494 -16.48 7.69 29.73
CA ASP A 494 -17.08 7.62 28.41
C ASP A 494 -16.54 8.75 27.54
N GLU A 495 -16.29 9.95 28.08
CA GLU A 495 -15.91 11.16 27.34
C GLU A 495 -14.60 11.03 26.54
N ILE A 496 -13.61 10.34 27.08
CA ILE A 496 -12.37 9.98 26.40
C ILE A 496 -12.34 8.45 26.37
N PRO A 497 -12.20 7.79 25.21
CA PRO A 497 -12.19 6.33 25.13
C PRO A 497 -10.91 5.81 25.79
N THR A 498 -10.92 5.70 27.12
CA THR A 498 -9.79 5.30 27.96
C THR A 498 -10.18 4.13 28.84
N LEU A 499 -9.22 3.26 29.09
CA LEU A 499 -9.36 2.09 29.94
C LEU A 499 -8.30 2.13 31.04
N HIS A 500 -8.76 2.08 32.29
CA HIS A 500 -7.89 1.86 33.42
C HIS A 500 -7.64 0.35 33.62
N PHE A 501 -6.37 -0.03 33.72
CA PHE A 501 -5.96 -1.39 34.07
C PHE A 501 -4.73 -1.35 34.99
N ASP A 502 -4.95 -1.74 36.24
CA ASP A 502 -3.98 -1.72 37.35
C ASP A 502 -2.81 -2.70 37.20
N ARG A 503 -2.98 -3.75 36.39
CA ARG A 503 -1.93 -4.72 36.03
C ARG A 503 -1.16 -4.32 34.78
N HIS A 504 -1.54 -3.24 34.09
CA HIS A 504 -0.77 -2.71 32.97
C HIS A 504 0.39 -1.85 33.49
N LEU A 505 1.53 -1.83 32.79
CA LEU A 505 2.72 -1.05 33.22
C LEU A 505 2.52 0.47 33.20
N TYR A 506 1.45 0.95 32.56
CA TYR A 506 1.00 2.33 32.63
C TYR A 506 -0.52 2.43 32.43
N THR A 507 -1.14 3.51 32.90
CA THR A 507 -2.57 3.79 32.78
C THR A 507 -2.80 5.29 32.57
N PRO A 508 -3.85 5.73 31.86
CA PRO A 508 -4.83 4.94 31.13
C PRO A 508 -4.34 4.52 29.73
N LEU A 509 -5.00 3.51 29.16
CA LEU A 509 -4.84 3.10 27.76
C LEU A 509 -5.91 3.77 26.91
N VAL A 510 -5.56 4.37 25.78
CA VAL A 510 -6.54 4.90 24.82
C VAL A 510 -7.06 3.75 23.95
N VAL A 511 -8.38 3.54 23.96
CA VAL A 511 -9.03 2.38 23.33
C VAL A 511 -9.88 2.74 22.11
N TYR A 512 -10.32 1.74 21.37
CA TYR A 512 -11.29 1.91 20.28
C TYR A 512 -12.69 2.14 20.84
N ASP A 513 -13.40 3.09 20.24
CA ASP A 513 -14.83 3.32 20.44
C ASP A 513 -15.42 3.80 19.11
N LYS A 514 -16.41 3.06 18.61
CA LYS A 514 -17.12 3.32 17.36
C LYS A 514 -17.76 4.71 17.33
N HIS A 515 -18.18 5.23 18.47
CA HIS A 515 -18.80 6.56 18.57
C HIS A 515 -17.76 7.69 18.63
N LYS A 516 -16.46 7.37 18.75
CA LYS A 516 -15.36 8.32 18.96
C LYS A 516 -14.19 8.11 18.00
N GLU A 517 -14.48 7.63 16.79
CA GLU A 517 -13.46 7.45 15.77
C GLU A 517 -12.71 8.74 15.42
N PHE A 518 -13.40 9.87 15.52
CA PHE A 518 -12.88 11.22 15.32
C PHE A 518 -11.77 11.67 16.30
N ILE A 519 -11.53 10.91 17.38
CA ILE A 519 -10.40 11.11 18.29
C ILE A 519 -9.26 10.20 17.85
N LYS A 520 -8.20 10.78 17.31
CA LYS A 520 -6.93 10.10 17.01
C LYS A 520 -5.95 10.31 18.17
N SER A 521 -4.97 9.43 18.34
CA SER A 521 -3.95 9.59 19.38
C SER A 521 -2.56 9.24 18.89
N GLY A 522 -1.53 9.85 19.50
CA GLY A 522 -0.13 9.47 19.37
C GLY A 522 0.48 9.24 20.75
N PRO A 523 0.92 8.02 21.14
CA PRO A 523 0.83 6.76 20.40
C PRO A 523 -0.60 6.37 19.97
N GLY A 524 -0.72 5.57 18.89
CA GLY A 524 -2.01 5.19 18.30
C GLY A 524 -2.95 4.54 19.32
N LYS A 525 -4.27 4.76 19.22
CA LYS A 525 -5.24 4.09 20.11
C LYS A 525 -5.28 2.59 19.83
N LEU A 526 -5.77 1.80 20.78
CA LEU A 526 -6.00 0.38 20.54
C LEU A 526 -7.06 0.18 19.47
N ASN A 527 -6.94 -0.90 18.70
CA ASN A 527 -7.98 -1.32 17.76
C ASN A 527 -9.14 -2.04 18.49
N ASP A 528 -10.21 -2.40 17.77
CA ASP A 528 -11.38 -3.09 18.36
C ASP A 528 -11.00 -4.43 19.03
N GLY A 529 -10.22 -5.26 18.34
CA GLY A 529 -9.76 -6.56 18.86
C GLY A 529 -8.87 -6.40 20.09
N GLU A 530 -7.86 -5.52 20.03
CA GLU A 530 -7.01 -5.19 21.16
C GLU A 530 -7.82 -4.68 22.36
N THR A 531 -8.82 -3.81 22.11
CA THR A 531 -9.70 -3.28 23.16
C THR A 531 -10.52 -4.37 23.82
N ARG A 532 -11.10 -5.29 23.02
CA ARG A 532 -11.84 -6.45 23.54
C ARG A 532 -10.96 -7.35 24.39
N PHE A 533 -9.72 -7.61 23.95
CA PHE A 533 -8.76 -8.41 24.70
C PHE A 533 -8.47 -7.81 26.08
N ILE A 534 -8.11 -6.52 26.17
CA ILE A 534 -7.77 -5.93 27.47
C ILE A 534 -9.00 -5.85 28.39
N LYS A 535 -10.18 -5.51 27.85
CA LYS A 535 -11.43 -5.52 28.64
C LYS A 535 -11.71 -6.90 29.20
N GLY A 536 -11.63 -7.94 28.37
CA GLY A 536 -11.84 -9.33 28.78
C GLY A 536 -10.81 -9.78 29.83
N LEU A 537 -9.53 -9.44 29.65
CA LEU A 537 -8.46 -9.80 30.59
C LEU A 537 -8.67 -9.11 31.95
N ARG A 538 -9.00 -7.83 31.95
CA ARG A 538 -9.29 -7.06 33.17
C ARG A 538 -10.47 -7.64 33.92
N ASP A 539 -11.56 -7.96 33.23
CA ASP A 539 -12.78 -8.48 33.85
C ASP A 539 -12.57 -9.91 34.37
N TYR A 540 -11.80 -10.73 33.64
CA TYR A 540 -11.41 -12.06 34.07
C TYR A 540 -10.56 -12.02 35.35
N LEU A 541 -9.55 -11.14 35.42
CA LEU A 541 -8.70 -10.99 36.61
C LEU A 541 -9.44 -10.42 37.83
N LYS A 542 -10.53 -9.68 37.63
CA LYS A 542 -11.40 -9.22 38.73
C LYS A 542 -12.31 -10.32 39.28
N LYS A 543 -12.79 -11.22 38.42
CA LYS A 543 -13.75 -12.29 38.78
C LYS A 543 -13.08 -13.56 39.29
N SER A 544 -11.92 -13.91 38.72
CA SER A 544 -11.24 -15.16 39.01
C SER A 544 -10.44 -15.08 40.32
N LYS A 545 -10.41 -16.18 41.09
CA LYS A 545 -9.50 -16.35 42.24
C LYS A 545 -8.06 -16.58 41.78
N VAL A 546 -7.56 -15.85 40.78
CA VAL A 546 -6.14 -15.85 40.39
C VAL A 546 -5.35 -15.00 41.41
N ASN A 547 -5.57 -15.28 42.71
CA ASN A 547 -5.04 -14.52 43.82
C ASN A 547 -3.55 -14.80 44.07
N ASP A 548 -3.01 -15.90 43.53
CA ASP A 548 -1.63 -16.33 43.78
C ASP A 548 -0.67 -16.05 42.61
N ARG A 549 -1.11 -15.36 41.55
CA ARG A 549 -0.28 -15.07 40.35
C ARG A 549 -0.19 -13.58 40.09
N GLU A 550 1.03 -13.06 39.93
CA GLU A 550 1.23 -11.69 39.48
C GLU A 550 1.21 -11.64 37.95
N VAL A 551 0.20 -10.97 37.40
CA VAL A 551 0.11 -10.70 35.96
C VAL A 551 0.51 -9.26 35.69
N PHE A 552 1.37 -9.05 34.69
CA PHE A 552 1.73 -7.73 34.17
C PHE A 552 1.48 -7.69 32.67
N LEU A 553 0.97 -6.58 32.16
CA LEU A 553 0.76 -6.36 30.72
C LEU A 553 1.47 -5.10 30.26
N LEU A 554 2.10 -5.17 29.08
CA LEU A 554 2.65 -4.02 28.38
C LEU A 554 2.20 -4.08 26.93
N ARG A 555 1.66 -2.97 26.44
CA ARG A 555 1.52 -2.75 25.01
C ARG A 555 2.89 -2.54 24.38
N ASN A 556 3.20 -3.36 23.39
CA ASN A 556 4.45 -3.29 22.65
C ASN A 556 4.30 -2.30 21.49
N LEU A 557 5.11 -1.24 21.47
CA LEU A 557 5.02 -0.21 20.44
C LEU A 557 5.62 -0.72 19.13
N SER A 558 4.86 -0.64 18.04
CA SER A 558 5.39 -0.97 16.72
C SER A 558 6.61 -0.09 16.38
N ARG A 559 7.62 -0.68 15.73
CA ARG A 559 8.91 -0.07 15.33
C ARG A 559 9.93 0.19 16.45
N ARG A 560 9.51 0.30 17.71
CA ARG A 560 10.43 0.58 18.83
C ARG A 560 10.49 -0.56 19.87
N GLY A 561 9.41 -1.29 20.03
CA GLY A 561 9.31 -2.37 21.01
C GLY A 561 10.04 -3.65 20.61
N ILE A 562 9.76 -4.73 21.34
CA ILE A 562 10.34 -6.05 21.06
C ILE A 562 9.87 -6.50 19.68
N LYS A 563 10.83 -6.74 18.80
CA LYS A 563 10.63 -7.11 17.42
C LYS A 563 10.99 -8.57 17.22
N PHE A 564 10.16 -9.27 16.47
CA PHE A 564 10.51 -10.54 15.88
C PHE A 564 10.54 -10.39 14.36
N PHE A 565 11.38 -11.19 13.69
CA PHE A 565 11.43 -11.27 12.23
C PHE A 565 11.72 -9.90 11.57
N GLN A 566 12.98 -9.44 11.63
CA GLN A 566 13.40 -8.08 11.26
C GLN A 566 12.85 -7.55 9.91
N THR A 567 12.69 -8.43 8.95
CA THR A 567 12.31 -8.16 7.56
C THR A 567 10.82 -8.11 7.31
N SER A 568 10.01 -8.77 8.15
CA SER A 568 8.53 -8.70 8.11
C SER A 568 7.99 -7.65 9.08
N GLY A 569 8.84 -7.13 9.97
CA GLY A 569 8.47 -6.09 10.93
C GLY A 569 7.38 -6.55 11.89
N PHE A 570 7.47 -7.79 12.39
CA PHE A 570 6.46 -8.29 13.31
C PHE A 570 6.75 -7.81 14.73
N TYR A 571 5.81 -7.05 15.27
CA TYR A 571 5.77 -6.64 16.66
C TYR A 571 4.45 -7.21 17.19
N PRO A 572 4.47 -8.22 18.08
CA PRO A 572 3.27 -8.63 18.81
C PRO A 572 2.69 -7.42 19.51
N ASP A 573 1.36 -7.26 19.54
CA ASP A 573 0.73 -6.05 20.09
C ASP A 573 0.92 -5.92 21.62
N PHE A 574 0.98 -7.05 22.33
CA PHE A 574 1.17 -7.08 23.77
C PHE A 574 2.24 -8.07 24.22
N ILE A 575 2.91 -7.72 25.31
CA ILE A 575 3.78 -8.60 26.08
C ILE A 575 3.13 -8.74 27.46
N MET A 576 2.84 -9.97 27.85
CA MET A 576 2.26 -10.30 29.14
C MET A 576 3.25 -11.15 29.94
N TRP A 577 3.41 -10.83 31.22
CA TRP A 577 4.19 -11.63 32.14
C TRP A 577 3.29 -12.26 33.18
N ILE A 578 3.48 -13.54 33.43
CA ILE A 578 2.84 -14.25 34.52
C ILE A 578 3.94 -14.77 35.43
N LYS A 579 3.94 -14.30 36.68
CA LYS A 579 4.76 -14.87 37.73
C LYS A 579 3.94 -15.84 38.57
N HIS A 580 4.49 -17.01 38.84
CA HIS A 580 3.84 -18.03 39.65
C HIS A 580 4.87 -18.80 40.49
N PRO A 581 4.47 -19.30 41.68
CA PRO A 581 5.33 -20.13 42.50
C PRO A 581 5.69 -21.43 41.77
N VAL A 582 6.91 -21.92 42.01
CA VAL A 582 7.40 -23.14 41.37
C VAL A 582 6.60 -24.36 41.86
N PRO A 583 6.02 -25.20 40.96
CA PRO A 583 5.31 -26.42 41.36
C PRO A 583 6.19 -27.45 42.06
N SER A 584 5.61 -28.20 43.00
CA SER A 584 6.27 -29.31 43.70
C SER A 584 6.69 -30.39 42.69
N GLY A 585 7.99 -30.48 42.39
CA GLY A 585 8.55 -31.44 41.43
C GLY A 585 9.28 -30.83 40.23
N HIS A 586 9.27 -29.51 40.06
CA HIS A 586 10.08 -28.83 39.05
C HIS A 586 11.58 -28.92 39.42
N PRO A 587 12.51 -29.01 38.44
CA PRO A 587 13.96 -29.06 38.70
C PRO A 587 14.49 -27.86 39.51
N SER A 588 13.84 -26.71 39.40
CA SER A 588 14.10 -25.53 40.24
C SER A 588 13.47 -25.71 41.61
N LYS A 589 14.26 -25.91 42.68
CA LYS A 589 13.75 -26.20 44.04
C LYS A 589 13.42 -24.96 44.89
N ARG A 590 13.74 -23.75 44.41
CA ARG A 590 13.44 -22.45 45.04
C ARG A 590 13.23 -21.38 43.96
N GLY A 591 12.29 -20.46 44.16
CA GLY A 591 12.12 -19.28 43.29
C GLY A 591 10.70 -19.07 42.79
N GLU A 592 10.59 -18.19 41.80
CA GLU A 592 9.35 -17.78 41.13
C GLU A 592 9.54 -18.00 39.63
N LEU A 593 8.65 -18.76 38.99
CA LEU A 593 8.68 -18.97 37.54
C LEU A 593 8.05 -17.78 36.84
N GLN A 594 8.74 -17.28 35.82
CA GLN A 594 8.21 -16.24 34.95
C GLN A 594 7.91 -16.80 33.56
N THR A 595 6.69 -16.56 33.07
CA THR A 595 6.30 -16.84 31.69
C THR A 595 6.06 -15.53 30.97
N VAL A 596 6.79 -15.31 29.87
CA VAL A 596 6.65 -14.17 28.95
C VAL A 596 5.78 -14.62 27.77
N VAL A 597 4.68 -13.92 27.54
CA VAL A 597 3.69 -14.28 26.53
C VAL A 597 3.53 -13.14 25.54
N PHE A 598 3.78 -13.40 24.26
CA PHE A 598 3.58 -12.46 23.17
C PHE A 598 2.20 -12.67 22.57
N ILE A 599 1.32 -11.68 22.69
CA ILE A 599 -0.08 -11.77 22.30
C ILE A 599 -0.36 -10.80 21.14
N ASP A 600 -0.96 -11.32 20.07
CA ASP A 600 -1.26 -10.55 18.86
C ASP A 600 -2.73 -10.71 18.44
N PRO A 601 -3.63 -9.78 18.84
CA PRO A 601 -5.01 -9.75 18.37
C PRO A 601 -5.09 -9.31 16.91
N LYS A 602 -5.32 -10.25 15.97
CA LYS A 602 -5.21 -9.98 14.53
C LYS A 602 -6.22 -10.75 13.69
N GLY A 603 -6.56 -10.18 12.54
CA GLY A 603 -7.36 -10.86 11.52
C GLY A 603 -6.48 -11.81 10.71
N ILE A 604 -6.76 -13.11 10.80
CA ILE A 604 -5.94 -14.12 10.12
C ILE A 604 -6.39 -14.45 8.69
N ARG A 605 -7.51 -13.88 8.22
CA ARG A 605 -8.05 -14.13 6.86
C ARG A 605 -7.02 -13.90 5.75
N ASN A 606 -6.21 -12.84 5.87
CA ASN A 606 -5.23 -12.46 4.84
C ASN A 606 -3.89 -13.19 4.94
N LEU A 607 -3.64 -13.95 6.03
CA LEU A 607 -2.43 -14.76 6.17
C LEU A 607 -2.49 -16.01 5.26
N GLY A 608 -3.70 -16.43 4.89
CA GLY A 608 -3.97 -17.38 3.82
C GLY A 608 -3.69 -18.85 4.14
N ASN A 609 -2.65 -19.17 4.92
CA ASN A 609 -2.36 -20.52 5.38
C ASN A 609 -1.46 -20.53 6.62
N PHE A 610 -1.21 -21.72 7.16
CA PHE A 610 -0.41 -21.88 8.37
C PHE A 610 1.08 -21.64 8.19
N ASN A 611 1.62 -21.61 6.97
CA ASN A 611 3.05 -21.36 6.74
C ASN A 611 3.41 -19.87 6.88
N ASP A 612 2.44 -19.01 7.19
CA ASP A 612 2.72 -17.62 7.54
C ASP A 612 3.65 -17.55 8.76
N GLU A 613 4.66 -16.70 8.65
CA GLU A 613 5.73 -16.55 9.64
C GLU A 613 5.21 -16.13 11.02
N LYS A 614 4.15 -15.31 11.07
CA LYS A 614 3.54 -14.88 12.33
C LYS A 614 2.87 -16.04 13.04
N ILE A 615 2.23 -16.93 12.26
CA ILE A 615 1.60 -18.14 12.79
C ILE A 615 2.66 -19.12 13.29
N GLN A 616 3.77 -19.29 12.56
CA GLN A 616 4.84 -20.19 12.97
C GLN A 616 5.62 -19.73 14.21
N LEU A 617 5.41 -18.48 14.69
CA LEU A 617 6.09 -17.98 15.88
C LEU A 617 5.90 -18.86 17.12
N HIS A 618 4.77 -19.53 17.30
CA HIS A 618 4.57 -20.45 18.44
C HIS A 618 5.61 -21.60 18.47
N LYS A 619 6.18 -21.99 17.32
CA LYS A 619 7.27 -22.97 17.25
C LYS A 619 8.63 -22.31 17.37
N THR A 620 8.86 -21.27 16.57
CA THR A 620 10.16 -20.56 16.56
C THR A 620 10.49 -19.97 17.93
N ILE A 621 9.49 -19.54 18.70
CA ILE A 621 9.71 -19.04 20.06
C ILE A 621 10.17 -20.13 21.04
N LYS A 622 9.82 -21.40 20.79
CA LYS A 622 10.32 -22.54 21.55
C LYS A 622 11.72 -22.95 21.15
N GLU A 623 12.07 -22.79 19.88
CA GLU A 623 13.46 -22.91 19.42
C GLU A 623 14.32 -21.83 20.09
N ILE A 624 13.86 -20.57 20.10
CA ILE A 624 14.49 -19.46 20.83
C ILE A 624 14.61 -19.80 22.32
N GLU A 625 13.53 -20.26 22.96
CA GLU A 625 13.52 -20.67 24.37
C GLU A 625 14.58 -21.73 24.67
N ASN A 626 14.86 -22.65 23.75
CA ASN A 626 15.86 -23.71 23.96
C ASN A 626 17.29 -23.23 23.69
N GLU A 627 17.51 -22.42 22.65
CA GLU A 627 18.83 -21.99 22.21
C GLU A 627 19.47 -20.91 23.09
N ILE A 628 18.69 -20.06 23.77
CA ILE A 628 19.25 -18.97 24.61
C ILE A 628 19.97 -19.55 25.83
N GLU A 629 21.26 -19.28 25.99
CA GLU A 629 22.00 -19.59 27.23
C GLU A 629 21.47 -18.73 28.40
N PHE A 630 21.28 -19.35 29.57
CA PHE A 630 20.70 -18.68 30.74
C PHE A 630 21.44 -19.07 32.02
N ASP A 631 22.43 -18.26 32.38
CA ASP A 631 23.31 -18.49 33.54
C ASP A 631 22.81 -17.86 34.85
N LYS A 632 21.60 -17.28 34.86
CA LYS A 632 21.07 -16.55 36.02
C LYS A 632 20.10 -17.41 36.84
N GLU A 633 20.30 -17.56 38.14
CA GLU A 633 19.31 -18.17 39.04
C GLU A 633 18.11 -17.23 39.30
N PRO A 634 16.89 -17.75 39.61
CA PRO A 634 16.58 -19.14 39.96
C PRO A 634 15.97 -20.03 38.86
N SER A 635 15.45 -19.45 37.76
CA SER A 635 14.84 -20.24 36.68
C SER A 635 14.75 -19.47 35.36
N LYS A 636 15.07 -20.14 34.26
CA LYS A 636 14.92 -19.62 32.89
C LYS A 636 13.46 -19.22 32.60
N PRO A 637 13.19 -18.01 32.08
CA PRO A 637 11.84 -17.63 31.69
C PRO A 637 11.33 -18.50 30.55
N ARG A 638 10.05 -18.90 30.65
CA ARG A 638 9.36 -19.57 29.55
C ARG A 638 8.80 -18.53 28.58
N LEU A 639 8.87 -18.80 27.29
CA LEU A 639 8.35 -17.97 26.23
C LEU A 639 7.14 -18.63 25.58
N GLU A 640 6.07 -17.87 25.41
CA GLU A 640 4.87 -18.31 24.69
C GLU A 640 4.44 -17.27 23.67
N SER A 641 3.80 -17.71 22.60
CA SER A 641 3.16 -16.81 21.63
C SER A 641 1.74 -17.27 21.35
N LEU A 642 0.81 -16.31 21.29
CA LEU A 642 -0.60 -16.52 21.02
C LEU A 642 -1.10 -15.51 20.00
N ILE A 643 -1.85 -16.00 19.02
CA ILE A 643 -2.62 -15.15 18.09
C ILE A 643 -4.08 -15.20 18.51
N LEU A 644 -4.67 -14.02 18.76
CA LEU A 644 -6.10 -13.91 19.04
C LEU A 644 -6.82 -13.50 17.76
N SER A 645 -7.47 -14.45 17.10
CA SER A 645 -8.20 -14.21 15.87
C SER A 645 -9.42 -13.32 16.13
N VAL A 646 -9.39 -12.09 15.60
CA VAL A 646 -10.56 -11.19 15.58
C VAL A 646 -11.60 -11.62 14.53
N SER A 647 -11.20 -12.50 13.61
CA SER A 647 -12.04 -13.05 12.56
C SER A 647 -12.78 -14.29 13.06
N ASN A 648 -14.06 -14.40 12.68
CA ASN A 648 -14.93 -15.52 13.06
C ASN A 648 -14.44 -16.84 12.43
N TYR A 649 -14.54 -17.93 13.19
CA TYR A 649 -14.12 -19.26 12.74
C TYR A 649 -14.85 -19.71 11.47
N ASP A 650 -16.15 -19.45 11.35
CA ASP A 650 -16.97 -19.92 10.22
C ASP A 650 -16.54 -19.30 8.89
N ASP A 651 -16.07 -18.06 8.94
CA ASP A 651 -15.54 -17.36 7.76
C ASP A 651 -14.17 -17.89 7.35
N ILE A 652 -13.33 -18.25 8.33
CA ILE A 652 -11.95 -18.70 8.11
C ILE A 652 -11.92 -20.15 7.64
N LYS A 653 -12.77 -21.00 8.20
CA LYS A 653 -12.80 -22.45 7.91
C LYS A 653 -12.84 -22.75 6.42
N LYS A 654 -13.56 -21.95 5.63
CA LYS A 654 -13.74 -22.17 4.19
C LYS A 654 -12.57 -21.65 3.34
N THR A 655 -11.92 -20.57 3.76
CA THR A 655 -10.95 -19.84 2.94
C THR A 655 -9.49 -20.09 3.31
N PHE A 656 -9.22 -20.63 4.50
CA PHE A 656 -7.87 -20.76 5.04
C PHE A 656 -7.22 -22.09 4.63
N GLY A 657 -5.99 -22.03 4.11
CA GLY A 657 -5.24 -23.21 3.65
C GLY A 657 -5.97 -23.98 2.55
N GLU A 658 -6.12 -25.30 2.74
CA GLU A 658 -6.86 -26.20 1.85
C GLU A 658 -8.38 -26.22 2.13
N GLY A 659 -8.86 -25.43 3.10
CA GLY A 659 -10.25 -25.39 3.52
C GLY A 659 -10.65 -26.52 4.49
N ASN A 660 -11.78 -26.34 5.18
CA ASN A 660 -12.37 -27.28 6.15
C ASN A 660 -11.51 -27.66 7.37
N ILE A 661 -10.58 -26.80 7.77
CA ILE A 661 -9.73 -27.06 8.93
C ILE A 661 -10.56 -26.98 10.24
N PRO A 662 -10.50 -27.99 11.12
CA PRO A 662 -11.23 -27.98 12.38
C PRO A 662 -10.63 -26.97 13.39
N LYS A 663 -11.44 -26.39 14.26
CA LYS A 663 -11.04 -25.35 15.22
C LYS A 663 -9.87 -25.78 16.13
N HIS A 664 -9.85 -27.04 16.56
CA HIS A 664 -8.78 -27.58 17.41
C HIS A 664 -7.39 -27.55 16.74
N GLU A 665 -7.29 -27.60 15.40
CA GLU A 665 -6.02 -27.50 14.69
C GLU A 665 -5.44 -26.08 14.74
N PHE A 666 -6.30 -25.06 14.82
CA PHE A 666 -5.89 -23.68 15.09
C PHE A 666 -5.41 -23.54 16.54
N GLU A 667 -6.15 -24.11 17.50
CA GLU A 667 -5.79 -24.05 18.92
C GLU A 667 -4.46 -24.74 19.21
N LYS A 668 -4.18 -25.91 18.60
CA LYS A 668 -2.86 -26.58 18.68
C LYS A 668 -1.69 -25.71 18.19
N ARG A 669 -1.98 -24.73 17.33
CA ARG A 669 -1.00 -23.78 16.77
C ARG A 669 -1.08 -22.42 17.47
N HIS A 670 -1.65 -22.40 18.67
CA HIS A 670 -1.76 -21.23 19.54
C HIS A 670 -2.57 -20.07 18.91
N ILE A 671 -3.51 -20.41 18.02
CA ILE A 671 -4.49 -19.49 17.46
C ILE A 671 -5.82 -19.70 18.19
N LEU A 672 -6.24 -18.70 18.96
CA LEU A 672 -7.49 -18.71 19.73
C LEU A 672 -8.47 -17.71 19.13
N PHE A 673 -9.77 -18.02 19.14
CA PHE A 673 -10.79 -17.17 18.51
C PHE A 673 -11.43 -16.24 19.54
N MET A 674 -11.49 -14.95 19.24
CA MET A 674 -12.01 -13.95 20.19
C MET A 674 -13.51 -14.04 20.45
N GLU A 675 -14.24 -14.81 19.65
CA GLU A 675 -15.66 -15.09 19.82
C GLU A 675 -15.95 -16.13 20.92
N ASP A 676 -14.93 -16.86 21.37
CA ASP A 676 -15.07 -17.89 22.38
C ASP A 676 -15.35 -17.27 23.75
N GLU A 677 -16.45 -17.67 24.40
CA GLU A 677 -16.80 -17.18 25.73
C GLU A 677 -15.75 -17.55 26.80
N ASP A 678 -15.08 -18.70 26.61
CA ASP A 678 -14.02 -19.23 27.45
C ASP A 678 -12.60 -18.85 26.97
N LEU A 679 -12.48 -17.81 26.13
CA LEU A 679 -11.19 -17.36 25.58
C LEU A 679 -10.11 -17.19 26.65
N MET A 680 -10.45 -16.53 27.77
CA MET A 680 -9.48 -16.26 28.83
C MET A 680 -9.03 -17.55 29.51
N ASP A 681 -9.94 -18.50 29.76
CA ASP A 681 -9.60 -19.82 30.28
C ASP A 681 -8.66 -20.57 29.32
N LYS A 682 -8.94 -20.52 28.00
CA LYS A 682 -8.06 -21.09 26.97
C LYS A 682 -6.67 -20.45 26.95
N ILE A 683 -6.58 -19.12 27.09
CA ILE A 683 -5.31 -18.39 27.17
C ILE A 683 -4.50 -18.92 28.37
N PHE A 684 -5.07 -18.90 29.57
CA PHE A 684 -4.37 -19.34 30.78
C PHE A 684 -4.04 -20.84 30.77
N LYS A 685 -4.86 -21.69 30.13
CA LYS A 685 -4.59 -23.12 29.96
C LYS A 685 -3.41 -23.41 29.03
N ASN A 686 -3.23 -22.61 27.97
CA ASN A 686 -2.07 -22.75 27.08
C ASN A 686 -0.77 -22.26 27.72
N ILE A 687 -0.85 -21.25 28.59
CA ILE A 687 0.32 -20.59 29.18
C ILE A 687 0.78 -21.26 30.47
N VAL A 688 -0.15 -21.72 31.31
CA VAL A 688 0.14 -22.28 32.63
C VAL A 688 -0.19 -23.76 32.62
N TYR A 689 0.73 -24.60 33.10
CA TYR A 689 0.40 -25.99 33.44
C TYR A 689 -0.68 -25.96 34.51
N LEU A 690 -1.94 -26.16 34.11
CA LEU A 690 -2.93 -26.76 34.98
C LEU A 690 -2.53 -28.23 35.04
N ASN A 691 -2.06 -28.67 36.22
CA ASN A 691 -2.13 -30.10 36.54
C ASN A 691 -3.57 -30.58 36.42
#